data_AF-A0A5D0WUU8-F1
#
_entry.id   AF-A0A5D0WUU8-F1
#
_cell.length_a   1.000
_cell.length_b   1.000
_cell.length_c   1.000
_cell.angle_alpha   90.00
_cell.angle_beta   90.00
_cell.angle_gamma   90.00
#
_symmetry.space_group_name_H-M   'P 1'
#
loop_
_entity.id
_entity.type
_entity.pdbx_description
1 polymer ?
#
loop_
_entity_poly.entity_id
_entity_poly.type
_entity_poly.pdbx_seq_one_letter_code
_entity_poly.pdbx_strand_id
1 'polypeptide(L)'
;MKIRVTAEDGSAATYGVQLLDNQPVVGTVSNLQLIPDSGDVHIKFDQPASMIGVKGFDIYLTADGMNWTHKQTVSIADGYDRDKLFISAAVVASMLDTTADYTQVKVITLGDTGYTNSEIIFPFAFKITKDATRVSVEAQRNADGSIRVTLPENKAADQTYLYQLIDANHNLRMSSLIPSNDELAWQDARTFNLPPSIVESTDTAIKIMRVTNGSTTGITATTLADSSIKEDGSDVGQTLVAPTNLTAITGDRQAVLNWNAPANATDYSLYVRNAESETPSEVASGITGTTYTATGLTPGQTYYYTVKASAQNYITSLASNEASVIANVTLTGDSLSGNRLIVINSSLEAGTAQNTGVIGNIVAPSSEMLLSDIPGESFQLNPEIPFAGGAADGSVNTSIEPTVTSTIVGDTRNFFTHNFVTTNSDITAGRCAYIGANVEVWVEATGNPVQLDNTDAAVLGKEFDTNIYDLVTSKFYTASDVDNNQKIIILCYDIKDGYSGSGGYVGGFYDPNDTVAGATSNNGEVLYIDTDPAIGVEKDMTRAKSTMVHEFQHLVNFNCNKNQGGQMATWLNEALSMAAEHLYEGVQSERISYYSSSDAIAAGRSVFDWSNTDVLSSYAQSYVFAEYLSSQASLAKGGGQTDIFARIITDPGDEITALTNTIHSEISPDYGLIEMLPDFRVATVLKAPVGKYGFGAESASFTDLVPKVSNATNTSLVGGGALIKNITGTTFFVPETHGADMRYISVY
;
A
#
# COMPACT_ATOMS: atom_id res chain seq x y z
N MET A 1 21.80 23.19 -77.57
CA MET A 1 23.18 22.69 -77.73
C MET A 1 23.24 21.24 -77.22
N LYS A 2 24.04 20.35 -77.81
CA LYS A 2 24.24 18.99 -77.25
C LYS A 2 25.65 18.91 -76.68
N ILE A 3 25.77 18.54 -75.41
CA ILE A 3 27.06 18.39 -74.73
C ILE A 3 27.24 16.92 -74.42
N ARG A 4 28.41 16.39 -74.77
CA ARG A 4 28.81 15.02 -74.46
C ARG A 4 29.71 15.07 -73.24
N VAL A 5 29.32 14.39 -72.18
CA VAL A 5 30.10 14.30 -70.95
C VAL A 5 30.60 12.86 -70.83
N THR A 6 31.90 12.72 -70.62
CA THR A 6 32.58 11.45 -70.48
C THR A 6 33.11 11.34 -69.06
N ALA A 7 32.76 10.27 -68.35
CA ALA A 7 33.30 10.00 -67.01
C ALA A 7 34.74 9.49 -67.11
N GLU A 8 35.48 9.52 -65.98
CA GLU A 8 36.89 9.07 -65.94
C GLU A 8 37.06 7.58 -66.31
N ASP A 9 36.01 6.77 -66.16
CA ASP A 9 35.97 5.36 -66.58
C ASP A 9 35.74 5.16 -68.09
N GLY A 10 35.59 6.26 -68.86
CA GLY A 10 35.43 6.26 -70.31
C GLY A 10 34.00 6.10 -70.81
N SER A 11 33.01 5.95 -69.92
CA SER A 11 31.61 5.94 -70.31
C SER A 11 31.12 7.35 -70.68
N ALA A 12 30.37 7.49 -71.77
CA ALA A 12 29.91 8.80 -72.26
C ALA A 12 28.39 8.85 -72.46
N ALA A 13 27.76 9.88 -71.91
CA ALA A 13 26.36 10.20 -72.12
C ALA A 13 26.20 11.54 -72.88
N THR A 14 25.19 11.62 -73.73
CA THR A 14 24.90 12.85 -74.50
C THR A 14 23.57 13.43 -74.05
N TYR A 15 23.60 14.66 -73.56
CA TYR A 15 22.41 15.35 -73.08
C TYR A 15 21.98 16.45 -74.06
N GLY A 16 20.68 16.59 -74.29
CA GLY A 16 20.11 17.71 -75.02
C GLY A 16 19.91 18.89 -74.09
N VAL A 17 20.53 20.03 -74.38
CA VAL A 17 20.28 21.30 -73.67
C VAL A 17 19.46 22.21 -74.57
N GLN A 18 18.26 22.57 -74.11
CA GLN A 18 17.41 23.59 -74.70
C GLN A 18 17.74 24.93 -74.04
N LEU A 19 18.11 25.95 -74.82
CA LEU A 19 18.25 27.32 -74.33
C LEU A 19 16.84 27.90 -74.29
N LEU A 20 16.31 28.14 -73.09
CA LEU A 20 15.09 28.92 -72.88
C LEU A 20 15.48 30.41 -72.90
N ASP A 21 14.66 31.23 -73.56
CA ASP A 21 14.85 32.68 -73.66
C ASP A 21 15.05 33.34 -72.29
N ASN A 22 15.85 34.40 -72.29
CA ASN A 22 16.47 35.11 -71.17
C ASN A 22 15.45 35.85 -70.25
N GLN A 23 14.44 35.16 -69.73
CA GLN A 23 13.46 35.73 -68.80
C GLN A 23 14.17 36.05 -67.46
N PRO A 24 13.92 37.22 -66.86
CA PRO A 24 14.49 37.57 -65.56
C PRO A 24 14.06 36.55 -64.49
N VAL A 25 15.03 36.15 -63.65
CA VAL A 25 14.78 35.27 -62.49
C VAL A 25 14.33 36.14 -61.31
N VAL A 26 13.30 35.69 -60.59
CA VAL A 26 12.88 36.37 -59.36
C VAL A 26 13.96 36.29 -58.28
N GLY A 27 13.97 37.24 -57.35
CA GLY A 27 14.93 37.22 -56.23
C GLY A 27 14.65 36.06 -55.27
N THR A 28 15.68 35.59 -54.56
CA THR A 28 15.57 34.54 -53.54
C THR A 28 15.32 35.12 -52.15
N VAL A 29 14.59 34.39 -51.30
CA VAL A 29 14.53 34.68 -49.86
C VAL A 29 15.90 34.52 -49.21
N SER A 30 16.09 35.10 -48.02
CA SER A 30 17.31 34.97 -47.23
C SER A 30 16.99 34.85 -45.74
N ASN A 31 18.01 34.62 -44.91
CA ASN A 31 17.93 34.71 -43.45
C ASN A 31 16.76 33.89 -42.82
N LEU A 32 16.93 32.58 -42.74
CA LEU A 32 16.02 31.71 -41.99
C LEU A 32 16.07 32.05 -40.49
N GLN A 33 14.90 32.27 -39.88
CA GLN A 33 14.71 32.51 -38.46
C GLN A 33 13.66 31.55 -37.89
N LEU A 34 13.90 31.06 -36.67
CA LEU A 34 12.93 30.29 -35.91
C LEU A 34 12.43 31.18 -34.78
N ILE A 35 11.15 31.57 -34.84
CA ILE A 35 10.57 32.54 -33.91
C ILE A 35 9.52 31.81 -33.07
N PRO A 36 9.80 31.48 -31.80
CA PRO A 36 8.80 30.96 -30.89
C PRO A 36 7.64 31.95 -30.70
N ASP A 37 6.42 31.45 -30.74
CA ASP A 37 5.19 32.22 -30.53
C ASP A 37 4.16 31.37 -29.79
N SER A 38 3.90 31.68 -28.52
CA SER A 38 2.80 31.11 -27.73
C SER A 38 2.69 29.58 -27.79
N GLY A 39 3.81 28.87 -27.68
CA GLY A 39 3.88 27.40 -27.75
C GLY A 39 4.11 26.83 -29.14
N ASP A 40 3.92 27.60 -30.21
CA ASP A 40 4.29 27.27 -31.60
C ASP A 40 5.65 27.90 -31.99
N VAL A 41 6.10 27.65 -33.22
CA VAL A 41 7.28 28.26 -33.83
C VAL A 41 6.97 28.67 -35.27
N HIS A 42 7.20 29.93 -35.59
CA HIS A 42 7.17 30.45 -36.96
C HIS A 42 8.56 30.29 -37.60
N ILE A 43 8.64 29.49 -38.66
CA ILE A 43 9.83 29.34 -39.51
C ILE A 43 9.77 30.46 -40.55
N LYS A 44 10.43 31.59 -40.25
CA LYS A 44 10.35 32.86 -40.99
C LYS A 44 11.55 33.08 -41.89
N PHE A 45 11.35 33.80 -42.99
CA PHE A 45 12.40 34.17 -43.95
C PHE A 45 12.36 35.66 -44.25
N ASP A 46 13.52 36.27 -44.49
CA ASP A 46 13.59 37.59 -45.10
C ASP A 46 13.23 37.50 -46.58
N GLN A 47 12.33 38.38 -47.01
CA GLN A 47 11.91 38.48 -48.41
C GLN A 47 13.09 38.80 -49.36
N PRO A 48 12.96 38.52 -50.67
CA PRO A 48 13.93 38.95 -51.65
C PRO A 48 14.16 40.47 -51.63
N ALA A 49 15.40 40.90 -51.90
CA ALA A 49 15.75 42.32 -51.99
C ALA A 49 14.96 43.07 -53.08
N SER A 50 14.51 42.36 -54.12
CA SER A 50 13.61 42.86 -55.17
C SER A 50 12.38 41.95 -55.27
N MET A 51 11.20 42.54 -55.12
CA MET A 51 9.91 41.86 -55.25
C MET A 51 9.34 41.93 -56.68
N ILE A 52 10.09 42.49 -57.64
CA ILE A 52 9.64 42.62 -59.03
C ILE A 52 9.44 41.23 -59.64
N GLY A 53 8.24 40.98 -60.15
CA GLY A 53 7.89 39.71 -60.81
C GLY A 53 7.60 38.55 -59.86
N VAL A 54 7.62 38.77 -58.53
CA VAL A 54 7.29 37.73 -57.54
C VAL A 54 5.77 37.66 -57.35
N LYS A 55 5.17 36.47 -57.51
CA LYS A 55 3.74 36.23 -57.24
C LYS A 55 3.46 35.50 -55.93
N GLY A 56 4.48 34.86 -55.34
CA GLY A 56 4.31 34.09 -54.11
C GLY A 56 5.53 33.25 -53.76
N PHE A 57 5.38 32.42 -52.73
CA PHE A 57 6.41 31.53 -52.22
C PHE A 57 5.81 30.16 -51.92
N ASP A 58 6.52 29.10 -52.28
CA ASP A 58 6.22 27.74 -51.82
C ASP A 58 7.31 27.30 -50.83
N ILE A 59 6.90 26.89 -49.62
CA ILE A 59 7.78 26.45 -48.54
C ILE A 59 7.60 24.94 -48.35
N TYR A 60 8.70 24.20 -48.24
CA TYR A 60 8.74 22.75 -48.06
C TYR A 60 9.74 22.36 -46.98
N LEU A 61 9.46 21.29 -46.23
CA LEU A 61 10.39 20.71 -45.26
C LEU A 61 10.81 19.30 -45.68
N THR A 62 11.97 18.85 -45.23
CA THR A 62 12.43 17.48 -45.45
C THR A 62 13.27 16.96 -44.27
N ALA A 63 13.13 15.67 -44.00
CA ALA A 63 13.94 14.95 -43.02
C ALA A 63 15.23 14.40 -43.63
N ASP A 64 15.19 13.98 -44.89
CA ASP A 64 16.24 13.20 -45.57
C ASP A 64 16.92 13.94 -46.73
N GLY A 65 16.49 15.16 -47.05
CA GLY A 65 17.02 15.96 -48.15
C GLY A 65 16.53 15.54 -49.55
N MET A 66 15.73 14.47 -49.63
CA MET A 66 15.25 13.89 -50.89
C MET A 66 13.74 14.04 -51.05
N ASN A 67 12.99 13.79 -49.97
CA ASN A 67 11.54 13.83 -49.95
C ASN A 67 11.06 15.15 -49.36
N TRP A 68 10.68 16.08 -50.24
CA TRP A 68 10.14 17.39 -49.86
C TRP A 68 8.64 17.30 -49.60
N THR A 69 8.24 17.45 -48.35
CA THR A 69 6.85 17.33 -47.90
C THR A 69 6.33 18.66 -47.32
N HIS A 70 5.03 18.72 -47.03
CA HIS A 70 4.34 19.83 -46.36
C HIS A 70 4.48 21.19 -47.06
N LYS A 71 3.92 21.28 -48.28
CA LYS A 71 3.88 22.51 -49.07
C LYS A 71 2.97 23.56 -48.43
N GLN A 72 3.51 24.74 -48.10
CA GLN A 72 2.71 25.94 -47.85
C GLN A 72 2.95 26.97 -48.95
N THR A 73 1.87 27.44 -49.57
CA THR A 73 1.92 28.53 -50.57
C THR A 73 1.52 29.84 -49.92
N VAL A 74 2.43 30.81 -49.95
CA VAL A 74 2.18 32.20 -49.54
C VAL A 74 1.99 33.02 -50.81
N SER A 75 0.77 33.49 -51.08
CA SER A 75 0.48 34.33 -52.24
C SER A 75 0.68 35.81 -51.90
N ILE A 76 1.20 36.58 -52.85
CA ILE A 76 1.35 38.04 -52.71
C ILE A 76 0.12 38.70 -53.35
N ALA A 77 -0.69 39.39 -52.54
CA ALA A 77 -1.81 40.21 -52.99
C ALA A 77 -1.56 41.69 -52.65
N ASP A 78 -2.42 42.60 -53.13
CA ASP A 78 -2.38 44.02 -52.73
C ASP A 78 -2.47 44.14 -51.19
N GLY A 79 -1.45 44.76 -50.58
CA GLY A 79 -1.34 44.83 -49.11
C GLY A 79 -0.62 43.66 -48.45
N TYR A 80 0.23 42.92 -49.19
CA TYR A 80 1.05 41.82 -48.66
C TYR A 80 1.79 42.19 -47.36
N ASP A 81 1.47 41.45 -46.30
CA ASP A 81 2.09 41.57 -45.00
C ASP A 81 3.34 40.69 -44.95
N ARG A 82 4.49 41.34 -44.74
CA ARG A 82 5.80 40.67 -44.69
C ARG A 82 5.92 39.74 -43.50
N ASP A 83 5.15 39.98 -42.44
CA ASP A 83 5.11 39.10 -41.28
C ASP A 83 4.40 37.78 -41.56
N LYS A 84 3.81 37.59 -42.75
CA LYS A 84 3.20 36.33 -43.22
C LYS A 84 4.12 35.45 -44.06
N LEU A 85 5.39 35.82 -44.25
CA LEU A 85 6.40 34.98 -44.91
C LEU A 85 6.98 33.94 -43.92
N PHE A 86 6.13 33.05 -43.44
CA PHE A 86 6.54 31.95 -42.56
C PHE A 86 5.66 30.72 -42.75
N ILE A 87 6.12 29.59 -42.22
CA ILE A 87 5.31 28.41 -41.96
C ILE A 87 5.22 28.15 -40.46
N SER A 88 4.00 27.93 -39.97
CA SER A 88 3.73 27.56 -38.58
C SER A 88 4.07 26.08 -38.38
N ALA A 89 4.86 25.77 -37.36
CA ALA A 89 5.19 24.40 -37.02
C ALA A 89 3.95 23.60 -36.59
N ALA A 90 2.97 24.24 -35.94
CA ALA A 90 1.68 23.64 -35.61
C ALA A 90 0.89 23.18 -36.86
N VAL A 91 0.92 23.96 -37.95
CA VAL A 91 0.30 23.57 -39.22
C VAL A 91 1.00 22.34 -39.81
N VAL A 92 2.33 22.29 -39.77
CA VAL A 92 3.09 21.10 -40.21
C VAL A 92 2.75 19.89 -39.33
N ALA A 93 2.69 20.09 -38.00
CA ALA A 93 2.32 19.04 -37.06
C ALA A 93 0.92 18.48 -37.35
N SER A 94 -0.03 19.31 -37.78
CA SER A 94 -1.39 18.87 -38.12
C SER A 94 -1.47 17.85 -39.27
N MET A 95 -0.41 17.76 -40.08
CA MET A 95 -0.30 16.87 -41.25
C MET A 95 0.51 15.59 -40.94
N LEU A 96 0.98 15.43 -39.71
CA LEU A 96 1.83 14.31 -39.31
C LEU A 96 1.05 13.31 -38.45
N ASP A 97 1.24 12.03 -38.76
CA ASP A 97 0.74 10.93 -37.92
C ASP A 97 1.72 10.55 -36.80
N THR A 98 3.02 10.83 -36.99
CA THR A 98 4.10 10.45 -36.07
C THR A 98 5.12 11.58 -35.86
N THR A 99 5.99 11.43 -34.87
CA THR A 99 7.12 12.35 -34.61
C THR A 99 8.05 12.44 -35.82
N ALA A 100 8.50 13.65 -36.15
CA ALA A 100 9.37 13.91 -37.30
C ALA A 100 10.53 14.86 -36.95
N ASP A 101 11.72 14.57 -37.49
CA ASP A 101 12.92 15.40 -37.38
C ASP A 101 13.25 15.99 -38.76
N TYR A 102 13.24 17.32 -38.87
CA TYR A 102 13.54 18.03 -40.11
C TYR A 102 14.96 18.58 -40.10
N THR A 103 15.65 18.40 -41.22
CA THR A 103 17.07 18.77 -41.38
C THR A 103 17.27 19.91 -42.39
N GLN A 104 16.27 20.16 -43.25
CA GLN A 104 16.33 21.20 -44.28
C GLN A 104 14.94 21.79 -44.58
N VAL A 105 14.92 23.07 -44.94
CA VAL A 105 13.74 23.78 -45.45
C VAL A 105 14.06 24.41 -46.80
N LYS A 106 13.14 24.25 -47.76
CA LYS A 106 13.26 24.78 -49.11
C LYS A 106 12.20 25.84 -49.35
N VAL A 107 12.61 26.93 -49.96
CA VAL A 107 11.69 28.00 -50.39
C VAL A 107 11.86 28.22 -51.88
N ILE A 108 10.76 28.08 -52.62
CA ILE A 108 10.66 28.41 -54.04
C ILE A 108 9.95 29.76 -54.15
N THR A 109 10.66 30.78 -54.60
CA THR A 109 10.05 32.06 -54.95
C THR A 109 9.43 31.94 -56.34
N LEU A 110 8.13 32.18 -56.42
CA LEU A 110 7.31 31.97 -57.60
C LEU A 110 7.30 33.23 -58.46
N GLY A 111 7.62 33.09 -59.75
CA GLY A 111 7.55 34.14 -60.75
C GLY A 111 6.15 34.29 -61.34
N ASP A 112 5.75 35.54 -61.59
CA ASP A 112 4.60 35.87 -62.44
C ASP A 112 4.93 35.62 -63.93
N THR A 113 3.94 35.79 -64.79
CA THR A 113 4.03 35.56 -66.24
C THR A 113 5.20 36.37 -66.84
N GLY A 114 6.23 35.68 -67.34
CA GLY A 114 7.46 36.31 -67.86
C GLY A 114 8.65 36.31 -66.88
N TYR A 115 8.53 35.68 -65.72
CA TYR A 115 9.64 35.49 -64.77
C TYR A 115 9.88 34.00 -64.50
N THR A 116 11.14 33.64 -64.28
CA THR A 116 11.51 32.27 -63.86
C THR A 116 11.59 32.19 -62.33
N ASN A 117 11.09 31.10 -61.73
CA ASN A 117 11.17 30.84 -60.30
C ASN A 117 12.63 30.77 -59.81
N SER A 118 12.87 31.07 -58.54
CA SER A 118 14.15 30.83 -57.88
C SER A 118 13.97 29.92 -56.67
N GLU A 119 14.98 29.11 -56.34
CA GLU A 119 14.96 28.15 -55.24
C GLU A 119 16.15 28.38 -54.30
N ILE A 120 15.90 28.24 -52.99
CA ILE A 120 16.96 28.21 -51.97
C ILE A 120 16.62 27.15 -50.90
N ILE A 121 17.65 26.45 -50.42
CA ILE A 121 17.55 25.46 -49.35
C ILE A 121 18.40 25.94 -48.17
N PHE A 122 17.82 25.90 -46.97
CA PHE A 122 18.50 26.20 -45.71
C PHE A 122 18.64 24.92 -44.88
N PRO A 123 19.84 24.62 -44.36
CA PRO A 123 19.99 23.60 -43.33
C PRO A 123 19.47 24.14 -42.00
N PHE A 124 18.72 23.32 -41.26
CA PHE A 124 18.31 23.61 -39.88
C PHE A 124 17.96 22.31 -39.15
N ALA A 125 17.95 22.30 -37.83
CA ALA A 125 17.55 21.12 -37.05
C ALA A 125 16.29 21.46 -36.26
N PHE A 126 15.18 20.79 -36.57
CA PHE A 126 13.90 21.07 -35.92
C PHE A 126 13.04 19.83 -35.77
N LYS A 127 12.59 19.58 -34.55
CA LYS A 127 11.81 18.38 -34.19
C LYS A 127 10.35 18.71 -33.90
N ILE A 128 9.44 17.93 -34.49
CA ILE A 128 8.03 17.91 -34.10
C ILE A 128 7.75 16.61 -33.37
N THR A 129 7.52 16.70 -32.05
CA THR A 129 7.20 15.54 -31.21
C THR A 129 5.69 15.34 -31.15
N LYS A 130 5.21 14.12 -31.42
CA LYS A 130 3.80 13.72 -31.27
C LYS A 130 3.57 13.04 -29.92
N ASP A 131 2.66 13.59 -29.13
CA ASP A 131 2.19 13.00 -27.87
C ASP A 131 0.91 12.19 -28.13
N ALA A 132 0.91 10.92 -27.68
CA ALA A 132 -0.18 9.97 -27.88
C ALA A 132 -1.32 10.11 -26.84
N THR A 133 -1.14 10.99 -25.85
CA THR A 133 -2.16 11.25 -24.82
C THR A 133 -3.42 11.84 -25.46
N ARG A 134 -4.55 11.13 -25.33
CA ARG A 134 -5.86 11.61 -25.79
C ARG A 134 -6.64 12.17 -24.61
N VAL A 135 -7.09 13.41 -24.77
CA VAL A 135 -8.01 14.06 -23.83
C VAL A 135 -9.28 14.42 -24.58
N SER A 136 -10.44 14.13 -24.02
CA SER A 136 -11.72 14.38 -24.68
C SER A 136 -12.05 15.86 -24.74
N VAL A 137 -12.39 16.36 -25.93
CA VAL A 137 -12.99 17.69 -26.13
C VAL A 137 -14.48 17.53 -26.40
N GLU A 138 -15.30 18.48 -25.98
CA GLU A 138 -16.73 18.46 -26.29
C GLU A 138 -17.01 19.41 -27.45
N ALA A 139 -17.74 18.96 -28.47
CA ALA A 139 -18.14 19.77 -29.61
C ALA A 139 -19.65 19.68 -29.83
N GLN A 140 -20.30 20.83 -29.91
CA GLN A 140 -21.74 20.95 -30.08
C GLN A 140 -22.06 21.94 -31.19
N ARG A 141 -22.82 21.51 -32.20
CA ARG A 141 -23.41 22.40 -33.19
C ARG A 141 -24.63 23.08 -32.56
N ASN A 142 -24.62 24.39 -32.55
CA ASN A 142 -25.73 25.22 -32.09
C ASN A 142 -26.79 25.35 -33.20
N ALA A 143 -28.01 25.73 -32.83
CA ALA A 143 -29.10 25.95 -33.79
C ALA A 143 -28.79 26.98 -34.91
N ASP A 144 -27.83 27.90 -34.69
CA ASP A 144 -27.38 28.88 -35.69
C ASP A 144 -26.33 28.32 -36.68
N GLY A 145 -25.96 27.05 -36.55
CA GLY A 145 -24.98 26.35 -37.38
C GLY A 145 -23.53 26.48 -36.89
N SER A 146 -23.26 27.28 -35.86
CA SER A 146 -21.93 27.39 -35.25
C SER A 146 -21.58 26.14 -34.45
N ILE A 147 -20.30 25.86 -34.23
CA ILE A 147 -19.86 24.79 -33.33
C ILE A 147 -19.22 25.40 -32.10
N ARG A 148 -19.81 25.15 -30.93
CA ARG A 148 -19.16 25.39 -29.64
C ARG A 148 -18.22 24.23 -29.31
N VAL A 149 -16.99 24.56 -28.97
CA VAL A 149 -15.99 23.60 -28.51
C VAL A 149 -15.59 23.92 -27.08
N THR A 150 -15.56 22.90 -26.21
CA THR A 150 -15.11 23.02 -24.82
C THR A 150 -13.89 22.12 -24.60
N LEU A 151 -12.79 22.74 -24.18
CA LEU A 151 -11.57 22.05 -23.80
C LEU A 151 -11.70 21.36 -22.42
N PRO A 152 -10.95 20.28 -22.19
CA PRO A 152 -10.93 19.57 -20.92
C PRO A 152 -10.33 20.39 -19.77
N GLU A 153 -9.51 21.39 -20.07
CA GLU A 153 -8.86 22.27 -19.11
C GLU A 153 -8.74 23.69 -19.67
N ASN A 154 -8.42 24.65 -18.78
CA ASN A 154 -8.24 26.04 -19.17
C ASN A 154 -7.00 26.19 -20.07
N LYS A 155 -7.13 26.97 -21.14
CA LYS A 155 -6.04 27.40 -22.01
C LYS A 155 -4.98 28.14 -21.21
N ALA A 156 -3.75 27.65 -21.25
CA ALA A 156 -2.59 28.37 -20.73
C ALA A 156 -2.04 29.35 -21.79
N ALA A 157 -1.32 30.37 -21.33
CA ALA A 157 -0.81 31.45 -22.19
C ALA A 157 0.30 31.00 -23.16
N ASP A 158 0.93 29.86 -22.89
CA ASP A 158 2.03 29.26 -23.65
C ASP A 158 1.59 28.14 -24.60
N GLN A 159 0.31 28.13 -24.98
CA GLN A 159 -0.30 27.07 -25.79
C GLN A 159 -0.96 27.63 -27.05
N THR A 160 -0.68 26.98 -28.18
CA THR A 160 -1.35 27.23 -29.46
C THR A 160 -2.28 26.07 -29.78
N TYR A 161 -3.47 26.36 -30.30
CA TYR A 161 -4.45 25.36 -30.66
C TYR A 161 -4.78 25.44 -32.15
N LEU A 162 -5.08 24.29 -32.75
CA LEU A 162 -5.52 24.16 -34.13
C LEU A 162 -6.75 23.25 -34.16
N TYR A 163 -7.68 23.52 -35.07
CA TYR A 163 -8.83 22.65 -35.33
C TYR A 163 -8.80 22.07 -36.73
N GLN A 164 -9.39 20.89 -36.87
CA GLN A 164 -9.67 20.24 -38.15
C GLN A 164 -11.15 19.85 -38.22
N LEU A 165 -11.85 20.26 -39.27
CA LEU A 165 -13.23 19.84 -39.54
C LEU A 165 -13.23 18.67 -40.52
N ILE A 166 -14.03 17.67 -40.21
CA ILE A 166 -14.07 16.39 -40.93
C ILE A 166 -15.51 16.12 -41.37
N ASP A 167 -15.68 15.80 -42.66
CA ASP A 167 -16.99 15.46 -43.21
C ASP A 167 -17.44 14.03 -42.85
N ALA A 168 -18.70 13.72 -43.14
CA ALA A 168 -19.30 12.40 -42.91
C ALA A 168 -18.57 11.23 -43.61
N ASN A 169 -17.73 11.50 -44.62
CA ASN A 169 -16.93 10.50 -45.32
C ASN A 169 -15.51 10.39 -44.76
N HIS A 170 -15.23 11.03 -43.62
CA HIS A 170 -13.93 11.14 -42.98
C HIS A 170 -12.88 11.93 -43.79
N ASN A 171 -13.29 12.79 -44.73
CA ASN A 171 -12.35 13.69 -45.41
C ASN A 171 -12.10 14.95 -44.58
N LEU A 172 -10.84 15.36 -44.52
CA LEU A 172 -10.46 16.66 -43.97
C LEU A 172 -11.02 17.79 -44.85
N ARG A 173 -11.91 18.60 -44.29
CA ARG A 173 -12.50 19.78 -44.96
C ARG A 173 -11.71 21.05 -44.70
N MET A 174 -11.30 21.25 -43.46
CA MET A 174 -10.65 22.47 -43.00
C MET A 174 -9.57 22.13 -41.97
N SER A 175 -8.45 22.85 -41.98
CA SER A 175 -7.42 22.82 -40.94
C SER A 175 -6.92 24.25 -40.72
N SER A 176 -7.08 24.78 -39.51
CA SER A 176 -6.68 26.18 -39.23
C SER A 176 -6.32 26.40 -37.76
N LEU A 177 -5.40 27.33 -37.53
CA LEU A 177 -5.05 27.81 -36.19
C LEU A 177 -6.26 28.49 -35.56
N ILE A 178 -6.41 28.28 -34.24
CA ILE A 178 -7.37 29.00 -33.41
C ILE A 178 -6.66 30.27 -32.94
N PRO A 179 -7.15 31.47 -33.30
CA PRO A 179 -6.53 32.72 -32.91
C PRO A 179 -6.34 32.82 -31.40
N SER A 180 -5.22 33.40 -30.98
CA SER A 180 -4.88 33.58 -29.56
C SER A 180 -5.61 34.75 -28.91
N ASN A 181 -6.19 35.67 -29.69
CA ASN A 181 -6.88 36.88 -29.23
C ASN A 181 -8.40 36.74 -29.09
N ASP A 182 -8.98 37.49 -28.14
CA ASP A 182 -10.39 37.48 -27.74
C ASP A 182 -11.39 37.96 -28.81
N GLU A 183 -10.95 38.49 -29.95
CA GLU A 183 -11.88 39.20 -30.82
C GLU A 183 -12.78 38.30 -31.68
N LEU A 184 -12.49 37.00 -31.88
CA LEU A 184 -13.32 36.17 -32.77
C LEU A 184 -13.48 34.67 -32.46
N ALA A 185 -12.94 34.10 -31.36
CA ALA A 185 -13.10 32.66 -31.11
C ALA A 185 -13.32 32.25 -29.64
N TRP A 186 -12.47 32.66 -28.70
CA TRP A 186 -12.59 32.25 -27.30
C TRP A 186 -13.71 33.03 -26.59
N GLN A 187 -14.65 32.31 -25.98
CA GLN A 187 -15.70 32.89 -25.14
C GLN A 187 -15.27 32.98 -23.68
N ASP A 188 -14.45 32.03 -23.23
CA ASP A 188 -13.86 31.97 -21.90
C ASP A 188 -12.53 31.19 -21.95
N ALA A 189 -11.93 30.91 -20.78
CA ALA A 189 -10.65 30.24 -20.68
C ALA A 189 -10.62 28.81 -21.24
N ARG A 190 -11.76 28.18 -21.54
CA ARG A 190 -11.84 26.78 -22.03
C ARG A 190 -12.79 26.59 -23.21
N THR A 191 -13.62 27.58 -23.56
CA THR A 191 -14.61 27.47 -24.62
C THR A 191 -14.30 28.42 -25.76
N PHE A 192 -14.42 27.93 -26.99
CA PHE A 192 -14.39 28.75 -28.20
C PHE A 192 -15.48 28.32 -29.19
N ASN A 193 -15.85 29.23 -30.10
CA ASN A 193 -16.84 28.97 -31.14
C ASN A 193 -16.21 29.02 -32.54
N LEU A 194 -16.57 28.05 -33.36
CA LEU A 194 -16.39 28.11 -34.81
C LEU A 194 -17.66 28.67 -35.45
N PRO A 195 -17.58 29.82 -36.15
CA PRO A 195 -18.75 30.49 -36.70
C PRO A 195 -19.38 29.73 -37.87
N PRO A 196 -20.68 29.94 -38.16
CA PRO A 196 -21.39 29.26 -39.24
C PRO A 196 -20.81 29.56 -40.64
N SER A 197 -20.00 30.62 -40.78
CA SER A 197 -19.31 30.96 -42.03
C SER A 197 -18.18 29.99 -42.40
N ILE A 198 -17.71 29.19 -41.45
CA ILE A 198 -16.60 28.23 -41.62
C ILE A 198 -17.12 26.79 -41.56
N VAL A 199 -18.20 26.56 -40.82
CA VAL A 199 -18.73 25.22 -40.56
C VAL A 199 -19.81 24.87 -41.60
N GLU A 200 -19.67 23.72 -42.25
CA GLU A 200 -20.68 23.16 -43.13
C GLU A 200 -21.57 22.17 -42.39
N SER A 201 -22.81 21.99 -42.87
CA SER A 201 -23.74 20.99 -42.32
C SER A 201 -23.26 19.55 -42.49
N THR A 202 -22.31 19.32 -43.39
CA THR A 202 -21.70 18.01 -43.64
C THR A 202 -20.55 17.68 -42.70
N ASP A 203 -20.09 18.64 -41.88
CA ASP A 203 -19.04 18.41 -40.89
C ASP A 203 -19.62 17.60 -39.72
N THR A 204 -19.11 16.39 -39.53
CA THR A 204 -19.61 15.45 -38.52
C THR A 204 -18.66 15.25 -37.35
N ALA A 205 -17.40 15.63 -37.50
CA ALA A 205 -16.41 15.54 -36.44
C ALA A 205 -15.42 16.71 -36.45
N ILE A 206 -14.82 16.96 -35.29
CA ILE A 206 -13.76 17.94 -35.10
C ILE A 206 -12.59 17.31 -34.34
N LYS A 207 -11.37 17.54 -34.84
CA LYS A 207 -10.13 17.23 -34.12
C LYS A 207 -9.48 18.50 -33.63
N ILE A 208 -9.03 18.50 -32.37
CA ILE A 208 -8.30 19.62 -31.79
C ILE A 208 -6.87 19.18 -31.51
N MET A 209 -5.90 19.97 -31.98
CA MET A 209 -4.50 19.78 -31.67
C MET A 209 -4.03 20.89 -30.76
N ARG A 210 -3.34 20.52 -29.68
CA ARG A 210 -2.63 21.43 -28.81
C ARG A 210 -1.14 21.37 -29.10
N VAL A 211 -0.51 22.52 -29.23
CA VAL A 211 0.93 22.68 -29.45
C VAL A 211 1.55 23.46 -28.29
N THR A 212 2.62 22.90 -27.74
CA THR A 212 3.35 23.42 -26.58
C THR A 212 4.87 23.34 -26.81
N ASN A 213 5.62 23.95 -25.89
CA ASN A 213 7.10 23.89 -25.85
C ASN A 213 7.78 24.44 -27.12
N GLY A 214 7.17 25.41 -27.78
CA GLY A 214 7.76 26.10 -28.94
C GLY A 214 9.12 26.69 -28.62
N SER A 215 10.14 26.17 -29.31
CA SER A 215 11.54 26.55 -29.15
C SER A 215 12.24 26.53 -30.50
N THR A 216 13.43 27.14 -30.60
CA THR A 216 14.25 27.07 -31.82
C THR A 216 14.71 25.65 -32.17
N THR A 217 14.42 24.64 -31.34
CA THR A 217 14.77 23.24 -31.60
C THR A 217 13.55 22.36 -31.92
N GLY A 218 12.33 22.84 -31.67
CA GLY A 218 11.14 22.03 -31.91
C GLY A 218 9.88 22.48 -31.17
N ILE A 219 8.82 21.70 -31.37
CA ILE A 219 7.52 21.79 -30.70
C ILE A 219 7.06 20.41 -30.21
N THR A 220 6.11 20.39 -29.28
CA THR A 220 5.33 19.19 -28.91
C THR A 220 3.89 19.38 -29.34
N ALA A 221 3.32 18.42 -30.08
CA ALA A 221 1.95 18.42 -30.55
C ALA A 221 1.17 17.24 -29.96
N THR A 222 0.13 17.54 -29.19
CA THR A 222 -0.79 16.57 -28.60
C THR A 222 -2.13 16.64 -29.33
N THR A 223 -2.59 15.52 -29.88
CA THR A 223 -3.94 15.43 -30.47
C THR A 223 -4.96 15.22 -29.35
N LEU A 224 -5.75 16.25 -29.05
CA LEU A 224 -6.96 16.09 -28.24
C LEU A 224 -7.99 15.32 -29.09
N ALA A 225 -8.81 14.48 -28.45
CA ALA A 225 -9.55 13.42 -29.11
C ALA A 225 -10.40 13.90 -30.31
N ASP A 226 -10.66 12.98 -31.24
CA ASP A 226 -11.62 13.14 -32.31
C ASP A 226 -13.03 13.12 -31.72
N SER A 227 -13.73 14.25 -31.78
CA SER A 227 -15.06 14.39 -31.21
C SER A 227 -16.09 14.50 -32.31
N SER A 228 -17.09 13.62 -32.28
CA SER A 228 -18.29 13.82 -33.08
C SER A 228 -18.96 15.13 -32.66
N ILE A 229 -19.41 15.90 -33.64
CA ILE A 229 -20.15 17.14 -33.41
C ILE A 229 -21.57 16.74 -33.01
N LYS A 230 -21.99 17.10 -31.79
CA LYS A 230 -23.34 16.83 -31.30
C LYS A 230 -24.32 17.89 -31.84
N GLU A 231 -25.48 17.48 -32.36
CA GLU A 231 -26.52 18.40 -32.85
C GLU A 231 -27.41 18.90 -31.69
N ASP A 232 -27.77 20.19 -31.71
CA ASP A 232 -28.62 20.82 -30.69
C ASP A 232 -30.02 20.18 -30.66
N GLY A 233 -30.44 19.71 -29.49
CA GLY A 233 -31.75 19.08 -29.28
C GLY A 233 -31.75 17.58 -28.93
N SER A 234 -30.59 16.96 -28.68
CA SER A 234 -30.52 15.64 -28.04
C SER A 234 -29.97 15.75 -26.62
N ASP A 235 -30.82 15.47 -25.64
CA ASP A 235 -30.47 15.29 -24.24
C ASP A 235 -29.53 14.05 -24.15
N VAL A 236 -28.22 14.25 -24.05
CA VAL A 236 -27.26 13.15 -23.85
C VAL A 236 -26.21 13.53 -22.81
N GLY A 237 -26.33 12.81 -21.70
CA GLY A 237 -25.70 12.89 -20.39
C GLY A 237 -24.26 13.34 -20.21
N GLN A 238 -24.06 13.97 -19.05
CA GLN A 238 -22.77 14.16 -18.40
C GLN A 238 -22.04 12.80 -18.29
N THR A 239 -20.73 12.75 -18.56
CA THR A 239 -19.93 11.53 -18.34
C THR A 239 -19.62 11.39 -16.85
N LEU A 240 -19.82 10.20 -16.29
CA LEU A 240 -19.43 9.91 -14.91
C LEU A 240 -17.90 9.86 -14.78
N VAL A 241 -17.40 10.37 -13.65
CA VAL A 241 -16.00 10.15 -13.25
C VAL A 241 -15.82 8.67 -12.93
N ALA A 242 -14.64 8.10 -13.22
CA ALA A 242 -14.34 6.71 -12.88
C ALA A 242 -14.40 6.49 -11.35
N PRO A 243 -14.88 5.32 -10.89
CA PRO A 243 -14.63 4.91 -9.52
C PRO A 243 -13.13 4.89 -9.21
N THR A 244 -12.76 5.17 -7.96
CA THR A 244 -11.36 5.23 -7.53
C THR A 244 -11.09 4.27 -6.39
N ASN A 245 -9.82 4.01 -6.06
CA ASN A 245 -9.42 3.14 -4.94
C ASN A 245 -10.05 1.74 -5.02
N LEU A 246 -10.16 1.17 -6.23
CA LEU A 246 -10.52 -0.23 -6.35
C LEU A 246 -9.44 -1.06 -5.68
N THR A 247 -9.84 -1.92 -4.76
CA THR A 247 -9.00 -2.87 -4.03
C THR A 247 -9.60 -4.27 -4.15
N ALA A 248 -8.75 -5.29 -4.04
CA ALA A 248 -9.15 -6.69 -4.13
C ALA A 248 -8.54 -7.48 -2.96
N ILE A 249 -9.38 -8.09 -2.15
CA ILE A 249 -8.99 -8.84 -0.94
C ILE A 249 -9.30 -10.32 -1.17
N THR A 250 -8.29 -11.19 -1.01
CA THR A 250 -8.43 -12.62 -1.24
C THR A 250 -9.22 -13.33 -0.13
N GLY A 251 -9.97 -14.36 -0.50
CA GLY A 251 -10.85 -15.18 0.34
C GLY A 251 -10.83 -16.65 -0.10
N ASP A 252 -11.60 -17.51 0.58
CA ASP A 252 -11.79 -18.92 0.17
C ASP A 252 -12.45 -19.00 -1.22
N ARG A 253 -11.64 -19.27 -2.26
CA ARG A 253 -12.09 -19.34 -3.66
C ARG A 253 -12.92 -18.11 -4.08
N GLN A 254 -12.61 -16.96 -3.49
CA GLN A 254 -13.33 -15.71 -3.72
C GLN A 254 -12.42 -14.50 -3.54
N ALA A 255 -12.87 -13.35 -4.02
CA ALA A 255 -12.25 -12.06 -3.75
C ALA A 255 -13.32 -11.01 -3.43
N VAL A 256 -13.11 -10.26 -2.35
CA VAL A 256 -13.95 -9.11 -1.98
C VAL A 256 -13.33 -7.86 -2.57
N LEU A 257 -14.08 -7.17 -3.41
CA LEU A 257 -13.67 -5.94 -4.07
C LEU A 257 -14.36 -4.74 -3.45
N ASN A 258 -13.62 -3.66 -3.21
CA ASN A 258 -14.16 -2.42 -2.67
C ASN A 258 -13.64 -1.22 -3.48
N TRP A 259 -14.47 -0.21 -3.71
CA TRP A 259 -14.10 1.02 -4.42
C TRP A 259 -14.82 2.25 -3.86
N ASN A 260 -14.35 3.44 -4.21
CA ASN A 260 -15.03 4.70 -3.89
C ASN A 260 -15.99 5.09 -5.01
N ALA A 261 -17.23 5.41 -4.65
CA ALA A 261 -18.26 5.87 -5.56
C ALA A 261 -17.95 7.27 -6.13
N PRO A 262 -18.03 7.48 -7.45
CA PRO A 262 -18.04 8.81 -8.03
C PRO A 262 -19.43 9.46 -7.85
N ALA A 263 -19.48 10.80 -7.86
CA ALA A 263 -20.75 11.53 -7.74
C ALA A 263 -21.73 11.15 -8.85
N ASN A 264 -23.02 11.07 -8.50
CA ASN A 264 -24.15 10.76 -9.39
C ASN A 264 -24.23 9.31 -9.93
N ALA A 265 -23.28 8.42 -9.61
CA ALA A 265 -23.38 7.01 -9.98
C ALA A 265 -24.55 6.33 -9.26
N THR A 266 -25.33 5.52 -10.00
CA THR A 266 -26.43 4.72 -9.43
C THR A 266 -26.15 3.22 -9.45
N ASP A 267 -25.27 2.77 -10.35
CA ASP A 267 -24.89 1.37 -10.48
C ASP A 267 -23.48 1.21 -11.07
N TYR A 268 -22.93 0.00 -10.94
CA TYR A 268 -21.60 -0.35 -11.40
C TYR A 268 -21.58 -1.66 -12.22
N SER A 269 -20.67 -1.72 -13.18
CA SER A 269 -20.28 -2.94 -13.90
C SER A 269 -18.83 -3.29 -13.57
N LEU A 270 -18.62 -4.55 -13.18
CA LEU A 270 -17.33 -5.12 -12.84
C LEU A 270 -16.79 -5.94 -14.01
N TYR A 271 -15.52 -5.74 -14.33
CA TYR A 271 -14.81 -6.43 -15.39
C TYR A 271 -13.61 -7.19 -14.83
N VAL A 272 -13.35 -8.38 -15.39
CA VAL A 272 -12.24 -9.25 -15.00
C VAL A 272 -11.46 -9.75 -16.21
N ARG A 273 -10.15 -9.92 -16.04
CA ARG A 273 -9.28 -10.66 -16.94
C ARG A 273 -8.35 -11.57 -16.13
N ASN A 274 -7.93 -12.69 -16.72
CA ASN A 274 -7.12 -13.70 -16.04
C ASN A 274 -5.64 -13.62 -16.41
N ALA A 275 -5.29 -12.83 -17.44
CA ALA A 275 -3.92 -12.54 -17.81
C ALA A 275 -3.78 -11.09 -18.32
N GLU A 276 -2.58 -10.54 -18.21
CA GLU A 276 -2.32 -9.14 -18.61
C GLU A 276 -2.52 -8.86 -20.11
N SER A 277 -2.55 -9.90 -20.93
CA SER A 277 -2.76 -9.83 -22.37
C SER A 277 -4.23 -9.98 -22.79
N GLU A 278 -5.12 -10.34 -21.86
CA GLU A 278 -6.53 -10.58 -22.14
C GLU A 278 -7.37 -9.30 -22.08
N THR A 279 -8.40 -9.22 -22.92
CA THR A 279 -9.41 -8.17 -22.85
C THR A 279 -10.34 -8.41 -21.65
N PRO A 280 -10.60 -7.40 -20.80
CA PRO A 280 -11.53 -7.55 -19.68
C PRO A 280 -12.94 -7.96 -20.14
N SER A 281 -13.50 -8.96 -19.46
CA SER A 281 -14.86 -9.44 -19.65
C SER A 281 -15.76 -8.96 -18.50
N GLU A 282 -17.01 -8.58 -18.78
CA GLU A 282 -17.95 -8.20 -17.72
C GLU A 282 -18.32 -9.43 -16.91
N VAL A 283 -18.09 -9.39 -15.59
CA VAL A 283 -18.43 -10.49 -14.67
C VAL A 283 -19.69 -10.21 -13.86
N ALA A 284 -20.04 -8.93 -13.68
CA ALA A 284 -21.25 -8.50 -13.01
C ALA A 284 -21.65 -7.09 -13.44
N SER A 285 -22.94 -6.78 -13.41
CA SER A 285 -23.50 -5.44 -13.69
C SER A 285 -24.72 -5.15 -12.83
N GLY A 286 -25.11 -3.88 -12.73
CA GLY A 286 -26.22 -3.45 -11.88
C GLY A 286 -25.91 -3.48 -10.39
N ILE A 287 -24.62 -3.45 -10.02
CA ILE A 287 -24.19 -3.44 -8.62
C ILE A 287 -24.52 -2.06 -8.04
N THR A 288 -25.36 -1.98 -7.01
CA THR A 288 -25.79 -0.69 -6.42
C THR A 288 -24.93 -0.27 -5.22
N GLY A 289 -24.20 -1.21 -4.63
CA GLY A 289 -23.22 -0.94 -3.57
C GLY A 289 -21.83 -0.65 -4.13
N THR A 290 -20.90 -0.31 -3.24
CA THR A 290 -19.48 -0.08 -3.55
C THR A 290 -18.58 -1.27 -3.20
N THR A 291 -19.20 -2.44 -3.05
CA THR A 291 -18.53 -3.69 -2.72
C THR A 291 -19.09 -4.83 -3.57
N TYR A 292 -18.25 -5.79 -3.93
CA TYR A 292 -18.65 -6.98 -4.67
C TYR A 292 -17.78 -8.19 -4.31
N THR A 293 -18.40 -9.33 -4.01
CA THR A 293 -17.70 -10.60 -3.76
C THR A 293 -17.70 -11.45 -5.02
N ALA A 294 -16.56 -11.55 -5.69
CA ALA A 294 -16.36 -12.46 -6.80
C ALA A 294 -16.11 -13.88 -6.27
N THR A 295 -17.05 -14.80 -6.49
CA THR A 295 -16.98 -16.19 -6.00
C THR A 295 -16.58 -17.18 -7.09
N GLY A 296 -16.17 -18.38 -6.70
CA GLY A 296 -15.87 -19.46 -7.64
C GLY A 296 -14.54 -19.28 -8.38
N LEU A 297 -13.62 -18.53 -7.77
CA LEU A 297 -12.28 -18.32 -8.31
C LEU A 297 -11.47 -19.61 -8.28
N THR A 298 -10.65 -19.80 -9.31
CA THR A 298 -9.73 -20.93 -9.42
C THR A 298 -8.55 -20.70 -8.49
N PRO A 299 -8.27 -21.62 -7.55
CA PRO A 299 -7.16 -21.45 -6.63
C PRO A 299 -5.80 -21.33 -7.33
N GLY A 300 -4.96 -20.38 -6.88
CA GLY A 300 -3.66 -20.05 -7.46
C GLY A 300 -3.68 -19.20 -8.73
N GLN A 301 -4.86 -18.88 -9.26
CA GLN A 301 -4.99 -17.99 -10.43
C GLN A 301 -4.98 -16.52 -9.98
N THR A 302 -4.22 -15.70 -10.72
CA THR A 302 -4.27 -14.23 -10.60
C THR A 302 -5.43 -13.68 -11.42
N TYR A 303 -6.22 -12.81 -10.80
CA TYR A 303 -7.32 -12.09 -11.42
C TYR A 303 -7.07 -10.59 -11.35
N TYR A 304 -7.44 -9.88 -12.40
CA TYR A 304 -7.32 -8.42 -12.49
C TYR A 304 -8.70 -7.82 -12.73
N TYR A 305 -9.11 -6.92 -11.84
CA TYR A 305 -10.43 -6.32 -11.83
C TYR A 305 -10.39 -4.83 -12.12
N THR A 306 -11.41 -4.36 -12.85
CA THR A 306 -11.72 -2.93 -13.01
C THR A 306 -13.22 -2.73 -12.86
N VAL A 307 -13.64 -1.56 -12.40
CA VAL A 307 -15.06 -1.22 -12.25
C VAL A 307 -15.40 0.06 -13.03
N LYS A 308 -16.59 0.11 -13.62
CA LYS A 308 -17.16 1.30 -14.27
C LYS A 308 -18.47 1.68 -13.60
N ALA A 309 -18.74 2.98 -13.52
CA ALA A 309 -19.97 3.54 -12.98
C ALA A 309 -20.94 3.93 -14.10
N SER A 310 -22.23 3.75 -13.82
CA SER A 310 -23.35 4.09 -14.70
C SER A 310 -24.43 4.85 -13.92
N ALA A 311 -25.19 5.68 -14.64
CA ALA A 311 -26.38 6.34 -14.13
C ALA A 311 -27.33 6.72 -15.26
N GLN A 312 -28.62 6.86 -14.94
CA GLN A 312 -29.62 7.32 -15.91
C GLN A 312 -29.29 8.73 -16.39
N ASN A 313 -29.33 8.95 -17.71
CA ASN A 313 -28.97 10.22 -18.35
C ASN A 313 -27.50 10.62 -18.13
N TYR A 314 -26.60 9.65 -17.90
CA TYR A 314 -25.14 9.84 -17.89
C TYR A 314 -24.48 8.90 -18.90
N ILE A 315 -23.31 9.30 -19.41
CA ILE A 315 -22.42 8.37 -20.13
C ILE A 315 -21.64 7.58 -19.07
N THR A 316 -21.59 6.24 -19.23
CA THR A 316 -20.80 5.34 -18.36
C THR A 316 -19.35 5.81 -18.24
N SER A 317 -18.81 5.72 -17.03
CA SER A 317 -17.46 6.20 -16.73
C SER A 317 -16.35 5.43 -17.46
N LEU A 318 -15.14 5.98 -17.44
CA LEU A 318 -13.93 5.19 -17.63
C LEU A 318 -13.79 4.12 -16.53
N ALA A 319 -12.92 3.14 -16.77
CA ALA A 319 -12.55 2.15 -15.76
C ALA A 319 -11.79 2.81 -14.60
N SER A 320 -11.95 2.25 -13.40
CA SER A 320 -11.14 2.56 -12.23
C SER A 320 -9.66 2.23 -12.43
N ASN A 321 -8.83 2.47 -11.40
CA ASN A 321 -7.57 1.74 -11.29
C ASN A 321 -7.83 0.22 -11.34
N GLU A 322 -6.86 -0.52 -11.84
CA GLU A 322 -6.91 -1.98 -11.81
C GLU A 322 -6.48 -2.49 -10.43
N ALA A 323 -7.20 -3.49 -9.91
CA ALA A 323 -6.83 -4.21 -8.71
C ALA A 323 -6.55 -5.67 -9.07
N SER A 324 -5.42 -6.21 -8.60
CA SER A 324 -5.08 -7.62 -8.78
C SER A 324 -5.22 -8.40 -7.48
N VAL A 325 -5.59 -9.68 -7.60
CA VAL A 325 -5.68 -10.61 -6.47
C VAL A 325 -5.37 -12.01 -6.96
N ILE A 326 -4.73 -12.81 -6.10
CA ILE A 326 -4.55 -14.23 -6.36
C ILE A 326 -5.47 -15.00 -5.41
N ALA A 327 -6.24 -15.95 -5.94
CA ALA A 327 -7.12 -16.80 -5.14
C ALA A 327 -6.30 -17.86 -4.39
N ASN A 328 -5.58 -17.45 -3.34
CA ASN A 328 -4.53 -18.27 -2.75
C ASN A 328 -4.99 -19.27 -1.71
N VAL A 329 -6.27 -19.28 -1.33
CA VAL A 329 -6.75 -20.03 -0.18
C VAL A 329 -7.93 -20.91 -0.56
N THR A 330 -7.89 -22.16 -0.11
CA THR A 330 -9.02 -23.09 -0.15
C THR A 330 -9.24 -23.67 1.24
N LEU A 331 -10.35 -23.31 1.88
CA LEU A 331 -10.69 -23.77 3.24
C LEU A 331 -11.50 -25.06 3.25
N THR A 332 -12.15 -25.39 2.12
CA THR A 332 -13.10 -26.50 2.03
C THR A 332 -12.90 -27.35 0.77
N GLY A 333 -13.26 -28.64 0.88
CA GLY A 333 -13.25 -29.61 -0.23
C GLY A 333 -12.37 -30.82 0.06
N ASP A 334 -12.69 -31.93 -0.62
CA ASP A 334 -11.99 -33.22 -0.42
C ASP A 334 -10.67 -33.32 -1.17
N SER A 335 -10.45 -32.41 -2.12
CA SER A 335 -9.30 -32.36 -3.02
C SER A 335 -8.75 -30.94 -3.02
N LEU A 336 -7.61 -30.75 -2.36
CA LEU A 336 -6.94 -29.48 -2.17
C LEU A 336 -5.69 -29.39 -3.03
N SER A 337 -5.34 -28.20 -3.48
CA SER A 337 -4.16 -27.97 -4.32
C SER A 337 -3.46 -26.68 -3.87
N GLY A 338 -2.16 -26.54 -4.15
CA GLY A 338 -1.35 -25.42 -3.67
C GLY A 338 0.06 -25.84 -3.28
N ASN A 339 0.80 -24.92 -2.67
CA ASN A 339 2.18 -25.13 -2.23
C ASN A 339 2.27 -25.57 -0.76
N ARG A 340 1.37 -25.06 0.08
CA ARG A 340 1.30 -25.37 1.52
C ARG A 340 -0.05 -25.98 1.89
N LEU A 341 -0.03 -26.85 2.89
CA LEU A 341 -1.19 -27.42 3.57
C LEU A 341 -1.11 -27.02 5.04
N ILE A 342 -2.18 -26.43 5.56
CA ILE A 342 -2.39 -26.18 6.98
C ILE A 342 -3.40 -27.21 7.46
N VAL A 343 -3.06 -27.93 8.53
CA VAL A 343 -3.98 -28.87 9.20
C VAL A 343 -4.17 -28.37 10.62
N ILE A 344 -5.40 -27.99 10.97
CA ILE A 344 -5.73 -27.36 12.26
C ILE A 344 -6.88 -28.10 12.93
N ASN A 345 -6.78 -28.30 14.24
CA ASN A 345 -7.94 -28.60 15.07
C ASN A 345 -8.58 -27.25 15.48
N SER A 346 -9.74 -26.93 14.89
CA SER A 346 -10.42 -25.65 15.13
C SER A 346 -11.26 -25.62 16.41
N SER A 347 -11.28 -26.72 17.17
CA SER A 347 -11.92 -26.76 18.49
C SER A 347 -11.31 -25.71 19.43
N LEU A 348 -12.16 -25.09 20.25
CA LEU A 348 -11.74 -24.14 21.29
C LEU A 348 -11.33 -24.86 22.59
N GLU A 349 -11.44 -26.18 22.64
CA GLU A 349 -11.17 -27.01 23.81
C GLU A 349 -9.69 -27.43 23.86
N ALA A 350 -8.89 -26.76 24.71
CA ALA A 350 -7.46 -27.04 24.87
C ALA A 350 -7.14 -28.49 25.31
N GLY A 351 -8.10 -29.19 25.93
CA GLY A 351 -7.91 -30.57 26.42
C GLY A 351 -8.29 -31.69 25.44
N THR A 352 -8.91 -31.39 24.30
CA THR A 352 -9.46 -32.43 23.41
C THR A 352 -8.58 -32.63 22.17
N ALA A 353 -7.77 -33.69 22.19
CA ALA A 353 -6.97 -34.09 21.04
C ALA A 353 -7.81 -34.81 19.98
N GLN A 354 -7.65 -34.43 18.71
CA GLN A 354 -8.32 -35.05 17.57
C GLN A 354 -7.30 -35.53 16.53
N ASN A 355 -7.53 -36.72 15.98
CA ASN A 355 -6.62 -37.34 15.01
C ASN A 355 -6.69 -36.63 13.65
N THR A 356 -5.54 -36.35 13.06
CA THR A 356 -5.40 -35.65 11.77
C THR A 356 -5.66 -36.53 10.54
N GLY A 357 -6.01 -37.80 10.72
CA GLY A 357 -5.91 -38.79 9.65
C GLY A 357 -4.47 -38.96 9.13
N VAL A 358 -4.33 -39.66 8.01
CA VAL A 358 -3.05 -39.85 7.32
C VAL A 358 -2.77 -38.69 6.37
N ILE A 359 -1.80 -37.85 6.70
CA ILE A 359 -1.41 -36.65 5.94
C ILE A 359 -0.16 -36.97 5.08
N GLY A 360 -0.32 -37.79 4.04
CA GLY A 360 0.77 -38.25 3.14
C GLY A 360 1.17 -37.25 2.03
N ASN A 361 2.22 -37.58 1.25
CA ASN A 361 2.79 -36.83 0.09
C ASN A 361 3.39 -35.45 0.40
N ILE A 362 4.44 -35.40 1.24
CA ILE A 362 4.98 -34.16 1.82
C ILE A 362 6.51 -34.25 1.91
N VAL A 363 7.20 -33.21 1.42
CA VAL A 363 8.67 -33.11 1.41
C VAL A 363 9.12 -32.05 2.43
N ALA A 364 10.14 -32.41 3.21
CA ALA A 364 10.80 -31.47 4.11
C ALA A 364 11.42 -30.30 3.30
N PRO A 365 11.35 -29.06 3.80
CA PRO A 365 11.91 -27.90 3.10
C PRO A 365 13.43 -28.05 2.93
N SER A 366 13.97 -27.35 1.93
CA SER A 366 15.41 -27.40 1.60
C SER A 366 16.31 -26.71 2.63
N SER A 367 15.75 -25.86 3.49
CA SER A 367 16.43 -25.14 4.57
C SER A 367 15.38 -24.64 5.58
N GLU A 368 15.70 -24.71 6.87
CA GLU A 368 14.90 -24.14 7.97
C GLU A 368 15.84 -23.39 8.92
N MET A 369 15.33 -22.37 9.59
CA MET A 369 16.04 -21.72 10.68
C MET A 369 16.10 -22.68 11.88
N LEU A 370 17.29 -22.83 12.46
CA LEU A 370 17.48 -23.65 13.65
C LEU A 370 17.43 -22.77 14.89
N LEU A 371 17.06 -23.38 16.02
CA LEU A 371 17.08 -22.70 17.32
C LEU A 371 18.49 -22.23 17.71
N SER A 372 19.54 -22.83 17.15
CA SER A 372 20.93 -22.39 17.33
C SER A 372 21.26 -21.08 16.61
N ASP A 373 20.41 -20.64 15.70
CA ASP A 373 20.69 -19.52 14.78
C ASP A 373 20.05 -18.21 15.25
N ILE A 374 19.26 -18.24 16.34
CA ILE A 374 18.54 -17.08 16.87
C ILE A 374 19.27 -16.43 18.06
N PRO A 375 19.11 -15.11 18.27
CA PRO A 375 19.78 -14.39 19.36
C PRO A 375 19.38 -14.85 20.77
N GLY A 376 20.24 -14.60 21.76
CA GLY A 376 20.08 -15.07 23.15
C GLY A 376 18.90 -14.45 23.89
N GLU A 377 18.53 -13.22 23.56
CA GLU A 377 17.33 -12.52 24.03
C GLU A 377 16.03 -13.26 23.68
N SER A 378 16.03 -14.08 22.63
CA SER A 378 14.87 -14.91 22.25
C SER A 378 14.50 -15.97 23.30
N PHE A 379 15.38 -16.18 24.29
CA PHE A 379 15.18 -17.14 25.38
C PHE A 379 14.76 -16.48 26.70
N GLN A 380 14.50 -15.17 26.72
CA GLN A 380 13.96 -14.48 27.88
C GLN A 380 12.52 -14.93 28.20
N LEU A 381 12.29 -15.20 29.49
CA LEU A 381 11.00 -15.56 30.08
C LEU A 381 10.54 -14.47 31.04
N ASN A 382 9.23 -14.23 31.11
CA ASN A 382 8.58 -13.32 32.05
C ASN A 382 7.43 -14.10 32.73
N PRO A 383 7.76 -15.04 33.63
CA PRO A 383 6.82 -16.06 34.07
C PRO A 383 5.72 -15.50 34.98
N GLU A 384 4.50 -15.95 34.75
CA GLU A 384 3.39 -15.73 35.67
C GLU A 384 3.57 -16.46 37.01
N ILE A 385 3.42 -15.73 38.11
CA ILE A 385 3.29 -16.32 39.44
C ILE A 385 1.82 -16.64 39.72
N PRO A 386 1.47 -17.90 40.08
CA PRO A 386 0.09 -18.25 40.41
C PRO A 386 -0.45 -17.46 41.60
N PHE A 387 -1.69 -17.01 41.48
CA PHE A 387 -2.40 -16.38 42.59
C PHE A 387 -2.87 -17.46 43.58
N ALA A 388 -2.48 -17.33 44.86
CA ALA A 388 -2.79 -18.33 45.89
C ALA A 388 -4.19 -18.16 46.51
N GLY A 389 -4.86 -17.02 46.28
CA GLY A 389 -6.24 -16.79 46.70
C GLY A 389 -7.21 -17.47 45.74
N GLY A 390 -8.11 -18.32 46.23
CA GLY A 390 -9.24 -18.77 45.41
C GLY A 390 -10.18 -17.61 45.06
N ALA A 391 -11.18 -17.85 44.20
CA ALA A 391 -12.29 -16.91 43.98
C ALA A 391 -13.11 -16.76 45.29
N ALA A 392 -12.70 -15.88 46.20
CA ALA A 392 -13.43 -15.63 47.44
C ALA A 392 -13.26 -14.19 47.92
N ASP A 393 -14.42 -13.53 48.00
CA ASP A 393 -14.79 -12.39 48.85
C ASP A 393 -13.76 -11.25 48.90
N GLY A 394 -13.89 -10.30 47.96
CA GLY A 394 -14.27 -8.90 48.24
C GLY A 394 -13.47 -8.05 49.24
N SER A 395 -12.61 -8.62 50.06
CA SER A 395 -11.74 -7.91 50.98
C SER A 395 -10.44 -7.60 50.25
N VAL A 396 -10.49 -6.58 49.39
CA VAL A 396 -9.39 -5.62 49.41
C VAL A 396 -9.18 -5.28 50.88
N ASN A 397 -7.99 -5.49 51.40
CA ASN A 397 -7.70 -5.24 52.80
C ASN A 397 -7.83 -3.73 53.07
N THR A 398 -9.04 -3.27 53.37
CA THR A 398 -9.33 -1.93 53.89
C THR A 398 -8.83 -1.75 55.33
N SER A 399 -8.21 -2.79 55.90
CA SER A 399 -7.63 -2.81 57.25
C SER A 399 -6.09 -2.82 57.28
N ILE A 400 -5.40 -2.56 56.16
CA ILE A 400 -4.03 -2.01 56.27
C ILE A 400 -4.20 -0.53 56.63
N GLU A 401 -4.25 -0.25 57.93
CA GLU A 401 -4.12 1.12 58.42
C GLU A 401 -2.85 1.74 57.81
N PRO A 402 -2.96 2.90 57.15
CA PRO A 402 -1.91 3.49 56.35
C PRO A 402 -0.80 3.94 57.28
N THR A 403 0.27 3.16 57.37
CA THR A 403 1.50 3.66 58.01
C THR A 403 2.43 4.16 56.92
N VAL A 404 1.95 5.08 56.08
CA VAL A 404 2.80 5.70 55.05
C VAL A 404 3.66 6.78 55.72
N THR A 405 4.85 6.38 56.14
CA THR A 405 5.99 7.31 56.04
C THR A 405 6.29 7.48 54.55
N SER A 406 6.20 8.71 54.05
CA SER A 406 6.61 9.05 52.68
C SER A 406 8.01 8.52 52.43
N THR A 407 8.16 7.62 51.46
CA THR A 407 9.47 7.12 51.00
C THR A 407 10.33 8.30 50.56
N ILE A 408 11.61 8.26 50.91
CA ILE A 408 12.64 9.15 50.37
C ILE A 408 13.77 8.35 49.71
N VAL A 409 14.43 8.96 48.73
CA VAL A 409 15.61 8.35 48.10
C VAL A 409 16.68 8.06 49.16
N GLY A 410 17.13 6.80 49.21
CA GLY A 410 18.06 6.30 50.20
C GLY A 410 17.44 5.42 51.28
N ASP A 411 16.11 5.41 51.43
CA ASP A 411 15.42 4.51 52.35
C ASP A 411 15.70 3.05 52.01
N THR A 412 15.72 2.19 53.03
CA THR A 412 15.93 0.75 52.87
C THR A 412 14.76 -0.03 53.43
N ARG A 413 14.38 -1.12 52.74
CA ARG A 413 13.39 -2.09 53.23
C ARG A 413 13.68 -3.48 52.69
N ASN A 414 13.12 -4.49 53.33
CA ASN A 414 13.15 -5.86 52.84
C ASN A 414 11.93 -6.12 51.96
N PHE A 415 12.15 -6.80 50.84
CA PHE A 415 11.14 -7.28 49.93
C PHE A 415 11.07 -8.79 49.99
N PHE A 416 9.86 -9.35 49.99
CA PHE A 416 9.66 -10.75 49.65
C PHE A 416 9.84 -10.90 48.14
N THR A 417 10.68 -11.84 47.71
CA THR A 417 10.98 -12.08 46.29
C THR A 417 10.80 -13.54 45.95
N HIS A 418 10.61 -13.87 44.66
CA HIS A 418 10.48 -15.25 44.21
C HIS A 418 11.85 -15.85 43.84
N ASN A 419 12.07 -17.12 44.20
CA ASN A 419 13.24 -17.90 43.79
C ASN A 419 12.81 -19.02 42.85
N PHE A 420 13.01 -18.85 41.55
CA PHE A 420 12.57 -19.79 40.52
C PHE A 420 13.36 -21.11 40.52
N VAL A 421 14.51 -21.17 41.19
CA VAL A 421 15.27 -22.43 41.37
C VAL A 421 14.64 -23.33 42.43
N THR A 422 14.16 -22.74 43.53
CA THR A 422 13.62 -23.49 44.67
C THR A 422 12.11 -23.42 44.82
N THR A 423 11.47 -22.57 44.01
CA THR A 423 10.05 -22.19 44.03
C THR A 423 9.53 -21.62 45.36
N ASN A 424 10.44 -21.17 46.23
CA ASN A 424 10.12 -20.55 47.53
C ASN A 424 10.21 -19.03 47.47
N SER A 425 9.61 -18.37 48.47
CA SER A 425 9.85 -16.95 48.73
C SER A 425 11.17 -16.74 49.45
N ASP A 426 11.95 -15.76 48.98
CA ASP A 426 13.19 -15.26 49.55
C ASP A 426 13.00 -13.81 50.07
N ILE A 427 14.06 -13.26 50.67
CA ILE A 427 14.10 -11.85 51.09
C ILE A 427 15.25 -11.14 50.38
N THR A 428 14.92 -10.05 49.69
CA THR A 428 15.88 -9.13 49.07
C THR A 428 15.85 -7.79 49.79
N ALA A 429 17.01 -7.33 50.28
CA ALA A 429 17.12 -6.00 50.88
C ALA A 429 17.22 -4.95 49.76
N GLY A 430 16.24 -4.07 49.65
CA GLY A 430 16.19 -3.00 48.66
C GLY A 430 16.53 -1.63 49.25
N ARG A 431 17.03 -0.73 48.39
CA ARG A 431 17.26 0.69 48.64
C ARG A 431 16.52 1.53 47.61
N CYS A 432 15.71 2.49 48.04
CA CYS A 432 15.05 3.44 47.15
C CYS A 432 16.12 4.29 46.45
N ALA A 433 16.13 4.26 45.12
CA ALA A 433 17.14 4.94 44.29
C ALA A 433 16.54 6.09 43.46
N TYR A 434 15.24 6.04 43.18
CA TYR A 434 14.51 7.07 42.44
C TYR A 434 13.03 7.12 42.86
N ILE A 435 12.44 8.31 42.83
CA ILE A 435 11.01 8.54 43.05
C ILE A 435 10.50 9.43 41.92
N GLY A 436 9.50 8.93 41.20
CA GLY A 436 8.81 9.57 40.10
C GLY A 436 7.40 10.04 40.46
N ALA A 437 6.60 10.36 39.45
CA ALA A 437 5.20 10.78 39.58
C ALA A 437 4.27 9.59 39.90
N ASN A 438 4.50 8.45 39.28
CA ASN A 438 3.70 7.23 39.45
C ASN A 438 4.54 6.02 39.89
N VAL A 439 5.84 6.21 40.16
CA VAL A 439 6.77 5.10 40.40
C VAL A 439 7.79 5.36 41.52
N GLU A 440 8.20 4.31 42.20
CA GLU A 440 9.40 4.24 43.03
C GLU A 440 10.33 3.17 42.47
N VAL A 441 11.60 3.50 42.19
CA VAL A 441 12.58 2.50 41.76
C VAL A 441 13.51 2.18 42.91
N TRP A 442 13.48 0.91 43.30
CA TRP A 442 14.28 0.30 44.34
C TRP A 442 15.33 -0.60 43.69
N VAL A 443 16.55 -0.58 44.21
CA VAL A 443 17.66 -1.42 43.75
C VAL A 443 18.14 -2.28 44.90
N GLU A 444 18.59 -3.51 44.62
CA GLU A 444 19.18 -4.38 45.63
C GLU A 444 20.32 -3.66 46.38
N ALA A 445 20.27 -3.65 47.71
CA ALA A 445 21.15 -2.81 48.52
C ALA A 445 22.59 -3.35 48.58
N THR A 446 22.77 -4.67 48.54
CA THR A 446 24.06 -5.36 48.61
C THR A 446 23.96 -6.75 48.00
N GLY A 447 25.04 -7.27 47.40
CA GLY A 447 25.13 -8.67 46.98
C GLY A 447 24.84 -8.91 45.50
N ASN A 448 24.45 -7.87 44.77
CA ASN A 448 24.16 -7.92 43.34
C ASN A 448 25.44 -7.81 42.48
N PRO A 449 25.70 -8.74 41.54
CA PRO A 449 26.79 -8.63 40.58
C PRO A 449 26.70 -7.37 39.70
N VAL A 450 25.49 -6.95 39.35
CA VAL A 450 25.15 -5.78 38.54
C VAL A 450 24.48 -4.72 39.43
N GLN A 451 25.30 -4.06 40.25
CA GLN A 451 24.83 -3.07 41.22
C GLN A 451 24.40 -1.75 40.55
N LEU A 452 23.10 -1.46 40.54
CA LEU A 452 22.54 -0.21 40.00
C LEU A 452 22.66 0.97 40.98
N ASP A 453 22.91 2.17 40.44
CA ASP A 453 22.95 3.42 41.20
C ASP A 453 21.70 4.31 40.97
N ASN A 454 21.69 5.53 41.53
CA ASN A 454 20.55 6.45 41.39
C ASN A 454 20.38 6.99 39.98
N THR A 455 21.44 7.07 39.19
CA THR A 455 21.40 7.51 37.79
C THR A 455 20.76 6.42 36.94
N ASP A 456 21.18 5.17 37.15
CA ASP A 456 20.61 3.98 36.49
C ASP A 456 19.09 3.90 36.77
N ALA A 457 18.71 3.93 38.06
CA ALA A 457 17.32 3.88 38.48
C ALA A 457 16.48 5.05 37.95
N ALA A 458 17.07 6.24 37.81
CA ALA A 458 16.37 7.40 37.25
C ALA A 458 16.07 7.26 35.75
N VAL A 459 16.82 6.45 34.99
CA VAL A 459 16.48 6.14 33.59
C VAL A 459 15.20 5.32 33.53
N LEU A 460 15.13 4.25 34.32
CA LEU A 460 13.95 3.36 34.37
C LEU A 460 12.71 4.11 34.88
N GLY A 461 12.84 4.85 35.98
CA GLY A 461 11.69 5.54 36.57
C GLY A 461 11.13 6.66 35.68
N LYS A 462 12.00 7.41 34.99
CA LYS A 462 11.54 8.44 34.04
C LYS A 462 10.86 7.82 32.82
N GLU A 463 11.40 6.72 32.30
CA GLU A 463 10.79 5.98 31.20
C GLU A 463 9.38 5.50 31.59
N PHE A 464 9.27 4.95 32.80
CA PHE A 464 8.01 4.45 33.32
C PHE A 464 6.95 5.55 33.40
N ASP A 465 7.28 6.68 34.03
CA ASP A 465 6.37 7.82 34.15
C ASP A 465 5.99 8.45 32.80
N THR A 466 6.93 8.52 31.86
CA THR A 466 6.75 9.29 30.63
C THR A 466 6.02 8.49 29.54
N ASN A 467 6.35 7.21 29.41
CA ASN A 467 5.95 6.41 28.26
C ASN A 467 5.15 5.15 28.64
N ILE A 468 5.44 4.50 29.77
CA ILE A 468 4.85 3.19 30.11
C ILE A 468 3.54 3.33 30.85
N TYR A 469 3.48 4.19 31.88
CA TYR A 469 2.31 4.27 32.76
C TYR A 469 1.03 4.61 31.99
N ASP A 470 1.05 5.70 31.22
CA ASP A 470 -0.09 6.14 30.42
C ASP A 470 -0.41 5.16 29.28
N LEU A 471 0.59 4.52 28.68
CA LEU A 471 0.38 3.53 27.62
C LEU A 471 -0.44 2.36 28.13
N VAL A 472 0.02 1.70 29.20
CA VAL A 472 -0.64 0.51 29.73
C VAL A 472 -2.01 0.88 30.31
N THR A 473 -2.09 1.97 31.08
CA THR A 473 -3.36 2.36 31.73
C THR A 473 -4.43 2.86 30.77
N SER A 474 -4.05 3.43 29.62
CA SER A 474 -5.00 3.87 28.60
C SER A 474 -5.41 2.77 27.61
N LYS A 475 -4.57 1.74 27.40
CA LYS A 475 -4.81 0.68 26.41
C LYS A 475 -5.37 -0.62 26.98
N PHE A 476 -5.18 -0.86 28.28
CA PHE A 476 -5.58 -2.10 28.93
C PHE A 476 -6.51 -1.81 30.12
N TYR A 477 -5.96 -1.41 31.26
CA TYR A 477 -6.74 -1.15 32.47
C TYR A 477 -5.94 -0.32 33.48
N THR A 478 -6.59 0.19 34.52
CA THR A 478 -5.93 0.97 35.58
C THR A 478 -5.21 0.07 36.58
N ALA A 479 -4.12 0.58 37.17
CA ALA A 479 -3.46 -0.07 38.32
C ALA A 479 -4.32 -0.01 39.59
N SER A 480 -4.03 -0.88 40.55
CA SER A 480 -4.49 -0.72 41.93
C SER A 480 -3.63 0.30 42.69
N ASP A 481 -4.04 0.64 43.91
CA ASP A 481 -3.27 1.41 44.88
C ASP A 481 -3.50 0.81 46.28
N VAL A 482 -2.88 -0.33 46.55
CA VAL A 482 -3.15 -1.17 47.74
C VAL A 482 -2.68 -0.51 49.03
N ASP A 483 -1.56 0.22 48.99
CA ASP A 483 -0.98 0.89 50.16
C ASP A 483 -1.28 2.41 50.21
N ASN A 484 -2.12 2.92 49.30
CA ASN A 484 -2.53 4.32 49.17
C ASN A 484 -1.34 5.30 48.98
N ASN A 485 -0.25 4.85 48.36
CA ASN A 485 0.91 5.68 48.07
C ASN A 485 0.84 6.31 46.65
N GLN A 486 -0.08 5.84 45.79
CA GLN A 486 -0.22 6.22 44.37
C GLN A 486 1.03 5.95 43.52
N LYS A 487 1.80 4.91 43.84
CA LYS A 487 3.06 4.53 43.20
C LYS A 487 3.09 3.04 42.89
N ILE A 488 3.62 2.73 41.72
CA ILE A 488 4.13 1.40 41.39
C ILE A 488 5.57 1.30 41.90
N ILE A 489 5.92 0.20 42.56
CA ILE A 489 7.29 -0.09 42.97
C ILE A 489 7.95 -0.94 41.90
N ILE A 490 9.15 -0.55 41.46
CA ILE A 490 10.02 -1.37 40.62
C ILE A 490 11.20 -1.80 41.47
N LEU A 491 11.37 -3.11 41.68
CA LEU A 491 12.55 -3.67 42.35
C LEU A 491 13.50 -4.28 41.32
N CYS A 492 14.66 -3.67 41.15
CA CYS A 492 15.75 -4.22 40.34
C CYS A 492 16.71 -5.04 41.22
N TYR A 493 16.80 -6.34 40.95
CA TYR A 493 17.71 -7.25 41.65
C TYR A 493 18.14 -8.43 40.77
N ASP A 494 19.13 -9.21 41.22
CA ASP A 494 19.57 -10.44 40.55
C ASP A 494 18.52 -11.54 40.81
N ILE A 495 17.65 -11.79 39.82
CA ILE A 495 16.55 -12.74 39.97
C ILE A 495 17.15 -14.14 40.05
N LYS A 496 16.81 -14.86 41.13
CA LYS A 496 17.30 -16.22 41.35
C LYS A 496 16.57 -17.21 40.45
N ASP A 497 17.05 -17.33 39.22
CA ASP A 497 16.47 -18.16 38.16
C ASP A 497 17.34 -19.35 37.75
N GLY A 498 18.58 -19.41 38.25
CA GLY A 498 19.53 -20.48 37.96
C GLY A 498 20.31 -20.27 36.66
N TYR A 499 20.22 -19.07 36.06
CA TYR A 499 21.06 -18.69 34.94
C TYR A 499 22.54 -18.79 35.32
N SER A 500 23.32 -19.40 34.43
CA SER A 500 24.77 -19.66 34.64
C SER A 500 25.61 -19.33 33.40
N GLY A 501 25.10 -18.46 32.52
CA GLY A 501 25.80 -17.97 31.32
C GLY A 501 25.31 -18.56 29.99
N SER A 502 24.30 -19.44 29.98
CA SER A 502 23.57 -19.84 28.76
C SER A 502 22.20 -20.45 29.11
N GLY A 503 21.28 -20.48 28.13
CA GLY A 503 19.90 -20.92 28.31
C GLY A 503 18.91 -19.77 28.55
N GLY A 504 17.66 -20.12 28.84
CA GLY A 504 16.63 -19.14 29.20
C GLY A 504 16.86 -18.58 30.60
N TYR A 505 16.41 -17.34 30.80
CA TYR A 505 16.51 -16.59 32.05
C TYR A 505 15.20 -15.82 32.29
N VAL A 506 14.96 -15.42 33.52
CA VAL A 506 13.81 -14.60 33.89
C VAL A 506 14.18 -13.13 33.77
N GLY A 507 13.56 -12.41 32.84
CA GLY A 507 13.81 -10.97 32.65
C GLY A 507 13.10 -10.10 33.67
N GLY A 508 11.94 -10.55 34.15
CA GLY A 508 11.13 -9.91 35.18
C GLY A 508 9.94 -10.78 35.56
N PHE A 509 9.19 -10.35 36.56
CA PHE A 509 7.91 -10.96 36.91
C PHE A 509 7.04 -9.97 37.69
N TYR A 510 5.75 -10.28 37.74
CA TYR A 510 4.76 -9.71 38.64
C TYR A 510 4.23 -10.81 39.56
N ASP A 511 4.19 -10.55 40.87
CA ASP A 511 3.55 -11.44 41.84
C ASP A 511 2.19 -10.87 42.28
N PRO A 512 1.05 -11.44 41.84
CA PRO A 512 -0.27 -10.94 42.24
C PRO A 512 -0.51 -11.04 43.75
N ASN A 513 0.21 -11.93 44.45
CA ASN A 513 0.07 -12.10 45.89
C ASN A 513 0.58 -10.88 46.68
N ASP A 514 1.38 -9.99 46.07
CA ASP A 514 1.82 -8.74 46.69
C ASP A 514 0.69 -7.72 46.88
N THR A 515 -0.37 -7.83 46.08
CA THR A 515 -1.52 -6.91 46.14
C THR A 515 -2.62 -7.37 47.09
N VAL A 516 -2.41 -8.48 47.80
CA VAL A 516 -3.33 -9.02 48.81
C VAL A 516 -2.61 -9.32 50.12
N ALA A 517 -3.35 -9.43 51.22
CA ALA A 517 -2.76 -9.76 52.51
C ALA A 517 -2.21 -11.20 52.52
N GLY A 518 -0.94 -11.36 52.87
CA GLY A 518 -0.27 -12.66 52.90
C GLY A 518 1.02 -12.65 53.72
N ALA A 519 1.47 -13.83 54.17
CA ALA A 519 2.67 -13.96 54.98
C ALA A 519 3.97 -13.58 54.23
N THR A 520 3.93 -13.66 52.91
CA THR A 520 5.04 -13.34 51.98
C THR A 520 4.65 -12.22 51.01
N SER A 521 3.64 -11.41 51.36
CA SER A 521 3.17 -10.29 50.54
C SER A 521 3.94 -9.02 50.87
N ASN A 522 4.29 -8.26 49.84
CA ASN A 522 4.85 -6.91 49.98
C ASN A 522 3.78 -5.82 50.21
N ASN A 523 2.49 -6.16 50.16
CA ASN A 523 1.35 -5.27 50.35
C ASN A 523 1.38 -4.02 49.46
N GLY A 524 1.72 -4.18 48.17
CA GLY A 524 1.78 -3.09 47.21
C GLY A 524 1.97 -3.57 45.78
N GLU A 525 1.91 -2.63 44.85
CA GLU A 525 2.12 -2.84 43.41
C GLU A 525 3.60 -2.99 43.09
N VAL A 526 4.15 -4.21 43.12
CA VAL A 526 5.59 -4.46 42.87
C VAL A 526 5.82 -5.13 41.51
N LEU A 527 6.67 -4.52 40.70
CA LEU A 527 7.25 -5.11 39.48
C LEU A 527 8.70 -5.50 39.76
N TYR A 528 9.10 -6.70 39.36
CA TYR A 528 10.44 -7.22 39.57
C TYR A 528 11.18 -7.26 38.25
N ILE A 529 12.38 -6.66 38.21
CA ILE A 529 13.20 -6.55 37.00
C ILE A 529 14.57 -7.14 37.27
N ASP A 530 14.99 -8.05 36.40
CA ASP A 530 16.28 -8.71 36.53
C ASP A 530 17.45 -7.78 36.20
N THR A 531 18.52 -7.92 36.97
CA THR A 531 19.77 -7.22 36.73
C THR A 531 20.81 -8.07 36.01
N ASP A 532 20.81 -9.40 36.17
CA ASP A 532 21.80 -10.30 35.58
C ASP A 532 21.15 -11.62 35.11
N PRO A 533 21.02 -11.88 33.78
CA PRO A 533 21.71 -11.22 32.66
C PRO A 533 20.91 -10.12 31.93
N ALA A 534 19.68 -9.79 32.38
CA ALA A 534 18.76 -8.94 31.62
C ALA A 534 19.32 -7.54 31.37
N ILE A 535 19.58 -6.75 32.42
CA ILE A 535 20.30 -5.48 32.30
C ILE A 535 21.78 -5.73 31.98
N GLY A 536 22.36 -6.73 32.64
CA GLY A 536 23.72 -7.18 32.46
C GLY A 536 24.78 -6.21 32.96
N VAL A 537 26.04 -6.66 32.98
CA VAL A 537 27.20 -5.89 33.45
C VAL A 537 27.45 -4.58 32.71
N GLU A 538 26.90 -4.44 31.50
CA GLU A 538 26.95 -3.22 30.69
C GLU A 538 26.00 -2.12 31.21
N LYS A 539 25.05 -2.49 32.08
CA LYS A 539 24.00 -1.63 32.61
C LYS A 539 23.15 -1.01 31.51
N ASP A 540 22.78 -1.80 30.51
CA ASP A 540 21.89 -1.33 29.45
C ASP A 540 20.44 -1.35 29.92
N MET A 541 19.99 -0.20 30.42
CA MET A 541 18.62 0.00 30.90
C MET A 541 17.58 -0.20 29.79
N THR A 542 17.94 -0.12 28.50
CA THR A 542 16.97 -0.32 27.42
C THR A 542 16.41 -1.74 27.41
N ARG A 543 17.20 -2.72 27.83
CA ARG A 543 16.84 -4.14 27.91
C ARG A 543 15.78 -4.45 28.98
N ALA A 544 15.57 -3.55 29.94
CA ALA A 544 14.55 -3.70 30.98
C ALA A 544 13.20 -3.04 30.63
N LYS A 545 13.14 -2.19 29.60
CA LYS A 545 11.97 -1.35 29.34
C LYS A 545 10.76 -2.14 28.89
N SER A 546 10.95 -3.05 27.92
CA SER A 546 9.90 -3.95 27.44
C SER A 546 9.36 -4.83 28.56
N THR A 547 10.25 -5.40 29.39
CA THR A 547 9.87 -6.14 30.60
C THR A 547 9.03 -5.31 31.57
N MET A 548 9.38 -4.04 31.83
CA MET A 548 8.55 -3.19 32.70
C MET A 548 7.12 -3.01 32.14
N VAL A 549 6.97 -2.92 30.81
CA VAL A 549 5.66 -2.83 30.16
C VAL A 549 4.89 -4.14 30.32
N HIS A 550 5.56 -5.27 30.10
CA HIS A 550 5.02 -6.62 30.26
C HIS A 550 4.47 -6.86 31.66
N GLU A 551 5.30 -6.65 32.70
CA GLU A 551 4.89 -6.90 34.08
C GLU A 551 3.81 -5.91 34.54
N PHE A 552 3.87 -4.67 34.05
CA PHE A 552 2.82 -3.70 34.37
C PHE A 552 1.48 -4.07 33.72
N GLN A 553 1.49 -4.66 32.53
CA GLN A 553 0.29 -5.21 31.91
C GLN A 553 -0.33 -6.31 32.79
N HIS A 554 0.46 -7.26 33.28
CA HIS A 554 -0.02 -8.31 34.17
C HIS A 554 -0.67 -7.73 35.43
N LEU A 555 -0.06 -6.71 36.02
CA LEU A 555 -0.61 -6.03 37.19
C LEU A 555 -1.99 -5.44 36.92
N VAL A 556 -2.16 -4.69 35.84
CA VAL A 556 -3.47 -4.07 35.53
C VAL A 556 -4.51 -5.11 35.12
N ASN A 557 -4.10 -6.20 34.47
CA ASN A 557 -4.97 -7.32 34.14
C ASN A 557 -5.48 -8.03 35.40
N PHE A 558 -4.58 -8.32 36.35
CA PHE A 558 -4.94 -8.88 37.64
C PHE A 558 -5.88 -7.95 38.41
N ASN A 559 -5.61 -6.64 38.42
CA ASN A 559 -6.47 -5.67 39.10
C ASN A 559 -7.92 -5.70 38.58
N CYS A 560 -8.12 -5.86 37.27
CA CYS A 560 -9.45 -6.03 36.68
C CYS A 560 -10.10 -7.35 37.12
N ASN A 561 -9.33 -8.45 37.09
CA ASN A 561 -9.86 -9.81 37.20
C ASN A 561 -9.89 -10.37 38.63
N LYS A 562 -9.26 -9.74 39.62
CA LYS A 562 -9.15 -10.24 41.02
C LYS A 562 -10.48 -10.64 41.66
N ASN A 563 -11.56 -9.93 41.35
CA ASN A 563 -12.90 -10.23 41.89
C ASN A 563 -13.61 -11.40 41.19
N GLN A 564 -13.04 -11.90 40.09
CA GLN A 564 -13.56 -12.99 39.27
C GLN A 564 -12.72 -14.27 39.40
N GLY A 565 -11.85 -14.34 40.42
CA GLY A 565 -10.88 -15.42 40.62
C GLY A 565 -9.45 -15.04 40.25
N GLY A 566 -9.23 -13.83 39.74
CA GLY A 566 -7.90 -13.22 39.57
C GLY A 566 -7.04 -13.78 38.45
N GLN A 567 -7.39 -14.92 37.86
CA GLN A 567 -6.57 -15.56 36.84
C GLN A 567 -7.30 -15.58 35.50
N MET A 568 -6.74 -14.86 34.53
CA MET A 568 -6.98 -15.10 33.12
C MET A 568 -6.14 -16.32 32.69
N ALA A 569 -6.59 -17.08 31.69
CA ALA A 569 -5.79 -18.18 31.16
C ALA A 569 -4.41 -17.67 30.71
N THR A 570 -3.33 -18.34 31.13
CA THR A 570 -1.94 -17.92 30.90
C THR A 570 -1.67 -17.55 29.44
N TRP A 571 -2.17 -18.33 28.48
CA TRP A 571 -1.95 -18.03 27.06
C TRP A 571 -2.48 -16.66 26.63
N LEU A 572 -3.64 -16.26 27.17
CA LEU A 572 -4.28 -14.99 26.83
C LEU A 572 -3.67 -13.85 27.64
N ASN A 573 -3.36 -14.09 28.92
CA ASN A 573 -2.70 -13.09 29.76
C ASN A 573 -1.33 -12.72 29.18
N GLU A 574 -0.52 -13.69 28.78
CA GLU A 574 0.76 -13.50 28.10
C GLU A 574 0.61 -12.85 26.72
N ALA A 575 -0.43 -13.23 25.95
CA ALA A 575 -0.74 -12.57 24.68
C ALA A 575 -0.97 -11.06 24.85
N LEU A 576 -1.67 -10.66 25.92
CA LEU A 576 -1.95 -9.25 26.21
C LEU A 576 -0.71 -8.51 26.72
N SER A 577 0.15 -9.14 27.53
CA SER A 577 1.44 -8.56 27.94
C SER A 577 2.35 -8.30 26.76
N MET A 578 2.50 -9.27 25.84
CA MET A 578 3.30 -9.07 24.63
C MET A 578 2.68 -8.08 23.65
N ALA A 579 1.34 -7.95 23.63
CA ALA A 579 0.70 -6.86 22.90
C ALA A 579 1.04 -5.49 23.50
N ALA A 580 1.21 -5.39 24.82
CA ALA A 580 1.66 -4.16 25.46
C ALA A 580 3.11 -3.83 25.09
N GLU A 581 4.00 -4.83 25.07
CA GLU A 581 5.36 -4.69 24.55
C GLU A 581 5.33 -4.19 23.10
N HIS A 582 4.51 -4.79 22.24
CA HIS A 582 4.38 -4.36 20.84
C HIS A 582 3.90 -2.91 20.73
N LEU A 583 2.89 -2.52 21.49
CA LEU A 583 2.41 -1.13 21.50
C LEU A 583 3.48 -0.13 21.97
N TYR A 584 4.46 -0.59 22.76
CA TYR A 584 5.56 0.22 23.26
C TYR A 584 6.72 0.35 22.26
N GLU A 585 7.23 -0.77 21.73
CA GLU A 585 8.46 -0.77 20.90
C GLU A 585 8.27 -1.27 19.46
N GLY A 586 7.08 -1.74 19.11
CA GLY A 586 6.75 -2.29 17.81
C GLY A 586 7.04 -3.78 17.70
N VAL A 587 7.41 -4.22 16.49
CA VAL A 587 7.47 -5.63 16.13
C VAL A 587 8.56 -6.40 16.90
N GLN A 588 8.13 -7.42 17.65
CA GLN A 588 8.99 -8.33 18.42
C GLN A 588 9.67 -9.38 17.53
N SER A 589 10.83 -8.99 16.97
CA SER A 589 11.59 -9.83 16.03
C SER A 589 12.09 -11.13 16.66
N GLU A 590 12.40 -11.14 17.96
CA GLU A 590 12.82 -12.35 18.67
C GLU A 590 11.69 -13.39 18.75
N ARG A 591 10.45 -12.96 19.00
CA ARG A 591 9.28 -13.85 19.06
C ARG A 591 8.94 -14.41 17.68
N ILE A 592 9.07 -13.60 16.63
CA ILE A 592 8.95 -14.06 15.23
C ILE A 592 10.03 -15.10 14.90
N SER A 593 11.26 -14.86 15.35
CA SER A 593 12.39 -15.76 15.14
C SER A 593 12.21 -17.08 15.88
N TYR A 594 11.74 -17.05 17.13
CA TYR A 594 11.44 -18.27 17.88
C TYR A 594 10.28 -19.05 17.26
N TYR A 595 9.21 -18.36 16.82
CA TYR A 595 8.09 -18.98 16.11
C TYR A 595 8.59 -19.79 14.90
N SER A 596 9.48 -19.17 14.12
CA SER A 596 9.98 -19.69 12.85
C SER A 596 11.10 -20.73 13.00
N SER A 597 11.59 -20.98 14.22
CA SER A 597 12.61 -21.99 14.53
C SER A 597 12.10 -23.18 15.38
N SER A 598 10.92 -23.05 16.00
CA SER A 598 10.39 -24.03 16.97
C SER A 598 9.91 -25.35 16.34
N ASP A 599 10.52 -26.45 16.77
CA ASP A 599 10.05 -27.81 16.47
C ASP A 599 8.71 -28.13 17.15
N ALA A 600 8.43 -27.54 18.32
CA ALA A 600 7.17 -27.72 19.02
C ALA A 600 5.99 -27.16 18.21
N ILE A 601 6.15 -25.96 17.64
CA ILE A 601 5.15 -25.36 16.73
C ILE A 601 4.99 -26.22 15.49
N ALA A 602 6.10 -26.68 14.87
CA ALA A 602 6.05 -27.61 13.74
C ALA A 602 5.35 -28.95 14.07
N ALA A 603 5.42 -29.39 15.33
CA ALA A 603 4.77 -30.60 15.82
C ALA A 603 3.27 -30.42 16.14
N GLY A 604 2.73 -29.21 15.99
CA GLY A 604 1.31 -28.96 16.18
C GLY A 604 0.93 -28.32 17.52
N ARG A 605 1.85 -27.60 18.18
CA ARG A 605 1.58 -26.89 19.43
C ARG A 605 0.32 -26.02 19.31
N SER A 606 -0.53 -26.08 20.33
CA SER A 606 -1.72 -25.23 20.42
C SER A 606 -1.38 -23.85 20.95
N VAL A 607 -2.17 -22.85 20.55
CA VAL A 607 -2.15 -21.51 21.15
C VAL A 607 -2.72 -21.54 22.57
N PHE A 608 -3.68 -22.42 22.85
CA PHE A 608 -4.39 -22.47 24.14
C PHE A 608 -3.69 -23.31 25.21
N ASP A 609 -2.79 -24.21 24.81
CA ASP A 609 -2.16 -25.18 25.72
C ASP A 609 -0.72 -24.81 26.09
N TRP A 610 -0.58 -24.25 27.28
CA TRP A 610 0.69 -23.91 27.91
C TRP A 610 1.19 -24.97 28.92
N SER A 611 0.55 -26.15 29.02
CA SER A 611 0.93 -27.18 30.01
C SER A 611 2.22 -27.96 29.64
N ASN A 612 3.12 -27.34 28.89
CA ASN A 612 4.23 -27.99 28.21
C ASN A 612 5.60 -27.46 28.66
N THR A 613 6.68 -28.16 28.29
CA THR A 613 8.05 -27.83 28.73
C THR A 613 8.77 -26.82 27.84
N ASP A 614 8.27 -26.50 26.64
CA ASP A 614 8.83 -25.49 25.73
C ASP A 614 7.95 -24.23 25.77
N VAL A 615 8.04 -23.50 26.89
CA VAL A 615 7.20 -22.33 27.16
C VAL A 615 7.44 -21.21 26.14
N LEU A 616 8.67 -21.06 25.65
CA LEU A 616 9.04 -20.04 24.64
C LEU A 616 8.27 -20.21 23.32
N SER A 617 7.97 -21.44 22.91
CA SER A 617 7.08 -21.69 21.76
C SER A 617 5.66 -21.17 21.97
N SER A 618 5.22 -21.12 23.22
CA SER A 618 3.89 -20.68 23.63
C SER A 618 3.82 -19.14 23.68
N TYR A 619 4.87 -18.48 24.18
CA TYR A 619 5.07 -17.03 24.02
C TYR A 619 5.02 -16.62 22.55
N ALA A 620 5.84 -17.26 21.71
CA ALA A 620 5.92 -16.92 20.29
C ALA A 620 4.55 -17.03 19.58
N GLN A 621 3.76 -18.07 19.88
CA GLN A 621 2.41 -18.19 19.31
C GLN A 621 1.43 -17.14 19.83
N SER A 622 1.50 -16.84 21.13
CA SER A 622 0.57 -15.90 21.77
C SER A 622 0.83 -14.47 21.31
N TYR A 623 2.10 -14.08 21.10
CA TYR A 623 2.47 -12.83 20.44
C TYR A 623 1.87 -12.72 19.04
N VAL A 624 2.18 -13.67 18.14
CA VAL A 624 1.71 -13.60 16.75
C VAL A 624 0.18 -13.64 16.67
N PHE A 625 -0.48 -14.34 17.59
CA PHE A 625 -1.94 -14.34 17.69
C PHE A 625 -2.51 -12.99 18.16
N ALA A 626 -1.92 -12.36 19.18
CA ALA A 626 -2.34 -11.05 19.66
C ALA A 626 -2.22 -9.98 18.55
N GLU A 627 -1.12 -10.02 17.79
CA GLU A 627 -0.91 -9.09 16.68
C GLU A 627 -1.87 -9.34 15.52
N TYR A 628 -2.17 -10.59 15.23
CA TYR A 628 -3.21 -10.92 14.26
C TYR A 628 -4.59 -10.39 14.69
N LEU A 629 -4.97 -10.61 15.94
CA LEU A 629 -6.23 -10.15 16.52
C LEU A 629 -6.36 -8.61 16.46
N SER A 630 -5.32 -7.90 16.92
CA SER A 630 -5.24 -6.44 16.87
C SER A 630 -5.36 -5.92 15.43
N SER A 631 -4.65 -6.55 14.50
CA SER A 631 -4.70 -6.22 13.07
C SER A 631 -6.11 -6.39 12.49
N GLN A 632 -6.81 -7.47 12.83
CA GLN A 632 -8.17 -7.69 12.34
C GLN A 632 -9.16 -6.65 12.89
N ALA A 633 -9.03 -6.27 14.15
CA ALA A 633 -9.83 -5.20 14.75
C ALA A 633 -9.55 -3.84 14.11
N SER A 634 -8.28 -3.54 13.85
CA SER A 634 -7.89 -2.31 13.13
C SER A 634 -8.47 -2.28 11.72
N LEU A 635 -8.38 -3.39 10.97
CA LEU A 635 -8.94 -3.52 9.63
C LEU A 635 -10.46 -3.31 9.60
N ALA A 636 -11.19 -3.88 10.57
CA ALA A 636 -12.64 -3.69 10.70
C ALA A 636 -13.01 -2.21 10.93
N LYS A 637 -12.11 -1.43 11.53
CA LYS A 637 -12.24 0.03 11.74
C LYS A 637 -11.57 0.87 10.65
N GLY A 638 -11.26 0.29 9.49
CA GLY A 638 -10.64 1.01 8.36
C GLY A 638 -9.20 1.44 8.61
N GLY A 639 -8.45 0.71 9.44
CA GLY A 639 -7.08 1.03 9.87
C GLY A 639 -7.00 1.96 11.08
N GLY A 640 -8.13 2.18 11.77
CA GLY A 640 -8.21 3.04 12.95
C GLY A 640 -7.62 2.42 14.23
N GLN A 641 -7.52 3.22 15.28
CA GLN A 641 -7.17 2.76 16.61
C GLN A 641 -8.22 1.80 17.17
N THR A 642 -7.77 0.84 17.96
CA THR A 642 -8.62 -0.17 18.60
C THR A 642 -8.43 -0.16 20.12
N ASP A 643 -9.51 -0.47 20.83
CA ASP A 643 -9.61 -0.69 22.27
C ASP A 643 -9.85 -2.19 22.58
N ILE A 644 -9.52 -3.08 21.62
CA ILE A 644 -9.78 -4.52 21.70
C ILE A 644 -9.19 -5.16 22.97
N PHE A 645 -7.97 -4.79 23.37
CA PHE A 645 -7.34 -5.37 24.55
C PHE A 645 -8.03 -4.97 25.85
N ALA A 646 -8.41 -3.69 26.00
CA ALA A 646 -9.20 -3.23 27.14
C ALA A 646 -10.56 -3.95 27.20
N ARG A 647 -11.20 -4.20 26.06
CA ARG A 647 -12.47 -4.95 26.00
C ARG A 647 -12.32 -6.41 26.42
N ILE A 648 -11.25 -7.08 25.99
CA ILE A 648 -10.95 -8.46 26.42
C ILE A 648 -10.77 -8.52 27.93
N ILE A 649 -9.98 -7.61 28.50
CA ILE A 649 -9.69 -7.59 29.96
C ILE A 649 -10.94 -7.29 30.79
N THR A 650 -11.85 -6.45 30.28
CA THR A 650 -13.03 -5.98 31.02
C THR A 650 -14.29 -6.81 30.78
N ASP A 651 -14.26 -7.77 29.85
CA ASP A 651 -15.36 -8.71 29.65
C ASP A 651 -15.41 -9.71 30.83
N PRO A 652 -16.59 -9.97 31.42
CA PRO A 652 -16.72 -10.86 32.57
C PRO A 652 -16.82 -12.35 32.22
N GLY A 653 -16.76 -12.70 30.94
CA GLY A 653 -16.72 -14.09 30.47
C GLY A 653 -15.39 -14.78 30.78
N ASP A 654 -15.38 -16.11 30.65
CA ASP A 654 -14.11 -16.87 30.58
C ASP A 654 -13.29 -16.45 29.35
N GLU A 655 -12.04 -16.89 29.26
CA GLU A 655 -11.10 -16.46 28.22
C GLU A 655 -11.63 -16.64 26.79
N ILE A 656 -12.38 -17.71 26.52
CA ILE A 656 -12.95 -17.99 25.21
C ILE A 656 -14.19 -17.12 24.95
N THR A 657 -15.04 -16.95 25.97
CA THR A 657 -16.24 -16.13 25.90
C THR A 657 -15.88 -14.66 25.73
N ALA A 658 -14.96 -14.13 26.53
CA ALA A 658 -14.47 -12.76 26.48
C ALA A 658 -13.89 -12.42 25.11
N LEU A 659 -13.05 -13.32 24.58
CA LEU A 659 -12.47 -13.15 23.25
C LEU A 659 -13.54 -13.22 22.15
N THR A 660 -14.47 -14.17 22.23
CA THR A 660 -15.57 -14.32 21.25
C THR A 660 -16.48 -13.10 21.26
N ASN A 661 -16.89 -12.60 22.43
CA ASN A 661 -17.70 -11.39 22.58
C ASN A 661 -17.00 -10.18 21.96
N THR A 662 -15.71 -10.03 22.23
CA THR A 662 -14.93 -8.91 21.72
C THR A 662 -14.74 -9.00 20.20
N ILE A 663 -14.49 -10.18 19.64
CA ILE A 663 -14.41 -10.36 18.18
C ILE A 663 -15.76 -10.00 17.54
N HIS A 664 -16.88 -10.45 18.11
CA HIS A 664 -18.21 -10.10 17.61
C HIS A 664 -18.48 -8.59 17.61
N SER A 665 -18.03 -7.88 18.64
CA SER A 665 -18.28 -6.44 18.77
C SER A 665 -17.32 -5.58 17.93
N GLU A 666 -16.04 -5.96 17.87
CA GLU A 666 -14.98 -5.13 17.27
C GLU A 666 -14.66 -5.48 15.82
N ILE A 667 -14.97 -6.71 15.38
CA ILE A 667 -14.61 -7.19 14.04
C ILE A 667 -15.87 -7.45 13.21
N SER A 668 -16.71 -8.39 13.62
CA SER A 668 -17.98 -8.68 12.93
C SER A 668 -18.89 -9.57 13.77
N PRO A 669 -20.21 -9.30 13.85
CA PRO A 669 -21.14 -10.12 14.61
C PRO A 669 -21.30 -11.56 14.08
N ASP A 670 -20.88 -11.81 12.83
CA ASP A 670 -20.94 -13.13 12.17
C ASP A 670 -19.58 -13.83 12.11
N TYR A 671 -18.59 -13.36 12.89
CA TYR A 671 -17.22 -13.88 12.90
C TYR A 671 -16.74 -14.06 14.34
N GLY A 672 -16.40 -15.28 14.74
CA GLY A 672 -15.94 -15.60 16.09
C GLY A 672 -14.54 -16.20 16.11
N LEU A 673 -14.13 -16.66 17.29
CA LEU A 673 -12.82 -17.28 17.50
C LEU A 673 -12.63 -18.55 16.66
N ILE A 674 -13.71 -19.30 16.42
CA ILE A 674 -13.66 -20.57 15.67
C ILE A 674 -13.37 -20.33 14.18
N GLU A 675 -13.87 -19.24 13.58
CA GLU A 675 -13.50 -18.81 12.22
C GLU A 675 -12.11 -18.15 12.19
N MET A 676 -11.76 -17.43 13.26
CA MET A 676 -10.49 -16.71 13.35
C MET A 676 -9.27 -17.61 13.38
N LEU A 677 -9.33 -18.75 14.07
CA LEU A 677 -8.19 -19.65 14.20
C LEU A 677 -7.65 -20.18 12.85
N PRO A 678 -8.48 -20.71 11.93
CA PRO A 678 -8.07 -21.00 10.56
C PRO A 678 -7.46 -19.80 9.82
N ASP A 679 -8.11 -18.65 9.87
CA ASP A 679 -7.66 -17.46 9.15
C ASP A 679 -6.31 -16.93 9.69
N PHE A 680 -6.11 -17.00 11.01
CA PHE A 680 -4.85 -16.75 11.69
C PHE A 680 -3.73 -17.63 11.15
N ARG A 681 -3.94 -18.95 11.08
CA ARG A 681 -2.91 -19.86 10.55
C ARG A 681 -2.61 -19.58 9.08
N VAL A 682 -3.63 -19.26 8.28
CA VAL A 682 -3.42 -18.82 6.90
C VAL A 682 -2.59 -17.54 6.85
N ALA A 683 -2.85 -16.57 7.74
CA ALA A 683 -2.09 -15.33 7.81
C ALA A 683 -0.61 -15.56 8.14
N THR A 684 -0.28 -16.51 9.03
CA THR A 684 1.13 -16.86 9.30
C THR A 684 1.87 -17.40 8.07
N VAL A 685 1.15 -18.03 7.13
CA VAL A 685 1.73 -18.59 5.90
C VAL A 685 1.76 -17.53 4.79
N LEU A 686 0.62 -16.91 4.49
CA LEU A 686 0.42 -16.05 3.33
C LEU A 686 0.94 -14.63 3.55
N LYS A 687 0.76 -14.07 4.77
CA LYS A 687 1.11 -12.69 5.12
C LYS A 687 0.60 -11.69 4.08
N ALA A 688 -0.66 -11.83 3.68
CA ALA A 688 -1.24 -11.02 2.62
C ALA A 688 -1.11 -9.52 2.94
N PRO A 689 -0.83 -8.67 1.95
CA PRO A 689 -0.67 -7.23 2.18
C PRO A 689 -1.98 -6.55 2.60
N VAL A 690 -3.13 -7.19 2.36
CA VAL A 690 -4.47 -6.67 2.70
C VAL A 690 -5.40 -7.80 3.10
N GLY A 691 -6.37 -7.48 3.97
CA GLY A 691 -7.44 -8.38 4.39
C GLY A 691 -7.04 -9.40 5.45
N LYS A 692 -7.95 -10.36 5.68
CA LYS A 692 -7.90 -11.26 6.85
C LYS A 692 -6.79 -12.30 6.86
N TYR A 693 -6.08 -12.46 5.76
CA TYR A 693 -4.95 -13.39 5.64
C TYR A 693 -3.60 -12.69 5.77
N GLY A 694 -3.57 -11.55 6.46
CA GLY A 694 -2.36 -10.79 6.80
C GLY A 694 -2.47 -10.10 8.15
N PHE A 695 -1.45 -9.31 8.47
CA PHE A 695 -1.29 -8.55 9.72
C PHE A 695 -1.58 -7.05 9.50
N GLY A 696 -2.59 -6.75 8.68
CA GLY A 696 -3.03 -5.37 8.42
C GLY A 696 -1.91 -4.47 7.88
N ALA A 697 -1.77 -3.28 8.46
CA ALA A 697 -0.77 -2.29 8.06
C ALA A 697 0.67 -2.77 8.27
N GLU A 698 0.88 -3.76 9.14
CA GLU A 698 2.19 -4.28 9.50
C GLU A 698 2.56 -5.57 8.78
N SER A 699 1.76 -6.03 7.80
CA SER A 699 2.07 -7.26 7.03
C SER A 699 3.50 -7.30 6.48
N ALA A 700 4.09 -6.14 6.16
CA ALA A 700 5.48 -6.05 5.69
C ALA A 700 6.53 -6.32 6.78
N SER A 701 6.21 -6.13 8.06
CA SER A 701 7.11 -6.39 9.20
C SER A 701 7.11 -7.87 9.62
N PHE A 702 6.12 -8.64 9.18
CA PHE A 702 6.01 -10.08 9.46
C PHE A 702 6.62 -10.96 8.37
N THR A 703 7.40 -10.43 7.42
CA THR A 703 7.99 -11.23 6.32
C THR A 703 8.89 -12.35 6.82
N ASP A 704 9.54 -12.15 7.96
CA ASP A 704 10.45 -13.12 8.59
C ASP A 704 9.70 -14.20 9.39
N LEU A 705 8.38 -14.07 9.53
CA LEU A 705 7.53 -15.13 10.05
C LEU A 705 7.41 -16.26 9.00
N VAL A 706 8.29 -17.24 9.11
CA VAL A 706 8.37 -18.40 8.21
C VAL A 706 8.19 -19.67 9.04
N PRO A 707 6.95 -20.17 9.16
CA PRO A 707 6.67 -21.35 9.95
C PRO A 707 7.43 -22.58 9.43
N LYS A 708 8.03 -23.35 10.34
CA LYS A 708 8.64 -24.65 10.03
C LYS A 708 7.60 -25.65 9.55
N VAL A 709 8.08 -26.58 8.73
CA VAL A 709 7.22 -27.58 8.08
C VAL A 709 7.25 -28.87 8.89
N SER A 710 6.08 -29.34 9.27
CA SER A 710 5.93 -30.62 9.96
C SER A 710 6.28 -31.80 9.07
N ASN A 711 6.98 -32.80 9.61
CA ASN A 711 7.23 -34.08 8.97
C ASN A 711 6.21 -35.18 9.37
N ALA A 712 5.26 -34.89 10.27
CA ALA A 712 4.30 -35.86 10.79
C ALA A 712 3.38 -36.43 9.70
N THR A 713 3.31 -37.75 9.55
CA THR A 713 2.43 -38.41 8.57
C THR A 713 1.05 -38.74 9.14
N ASN A 714 0.93 -38.76 10.46
CA ASN A 714 -0.31 -38.75 11.24
C ASN A 714 0.03 -38.21 12.64
N THR A 715 -0.91 -37.54 13.29
CA THR A 715 -0.77 -37.10 14.68
C THR A 715 -2.15 -36.84 15.30
N SER A 716 -2.18 -36.39 16.55
CA SER A 716 -3.37 -35.80 17.15
C SER A 716 -3.07 -34.37 17.60
N LEU A 717 -3.97 -33.44 17.29
CA LEU A 717 -3.84 -32.04 17.66
C LEU A 717 -4.91 -31.69 18.69
N VAL A 718 -4.52 -31.03 19.78
CA VAL A 718 -5.48 -30.42 20.72
C VAL A 718 -6.10 -29.17 20.10
N GLY A 719 -7.21 -28.67 20.65
CA GLY A 719 -7.90 -27.48 20.14
C GLY A 719 -6.94 -26.30 20.01
N GLY A 720 -7.00 -25.57 18.89
CA GLY A 720 -6.06 -24.49 18.53
C GLY A 720 -4.69 -24.95 17.99
N GLY A 721 -4.39 -26.25 18.05
CA GLY A 721 -3.18 -26.86 17.50
C GLY A 721 -3.23 -26.94 15.96
N ALA A 722 -2.13 -26.57 15.32
CA ALA A 722 -2.03 -26.60 13.86
C ALA A 722 -0.63 -26.98 13.39
N LEU A 723 -0.55 -27.67 12.26
CA LEU A 723 0.69 -28.00 11.58
C LEU A 723 0.68 -27.47 10.14
N ILE A 724 1.87 -27.16 9.63
CA ILE A 724 2.06 -26.66 8.25
C ILE A 724 2.90 -27.67 7.50
N LYS A 725 2.51 -27.99 6.27
CA LYS A 725 3.16 -28.98 5.42
C LYS A 725 3.31 -28.46 3.99
N ASN A 726 4.24 -29.04 3.24
CA ASN A 726 4.36 -28.81 1.79
C ASN A 726 3.53 -29.83 1.03
N ILE A 727 2.74 -29.41 0.04
CA ILE A 727 2.05 -30.37 -0.83
C ILE A 727 3.02 -30.79 -1.94
N THR A 728 3.30 -32.10 -2.09
CA THR A 728 4.13 -32.59 -3.20
C THR A 728 3.24 -33.13 -4.33
N GLY A 729 3.24 -32.46 -5.49
CA GLY A 729 2.37 -32.79 -6.63
C GLY A 729 1.35 -31.68 -6.91
N THR A 730 0.26 -31.99 -7.63
CA THR A 730 -0.80 -31.01 -7.94
C THR A 730 -1.95 -31.04 -6.95
N THR A 731 -2.12 -32.10 -6.14
CA THR A 731 -3.34 -32.32 -5.35
C THR A 731 -3.09 -33.16 -4.09
N PHE A 732 -3.65 -32.71 -2.96
CA PHE A 732 -3.78 -33.39 -1.67
C PHE A 732 -5.23 -33.82 -1.47
N PHE A 733 -5.46 -35.03 -0.96
CA PHE A 733 -6.80 -35.52 -0.64
C PHE A 733 -7.02 -35.53 0.86
N VAL A 734 -8.12 -34.94 1.32
CA VAL A 734 -8.50 -34.95 2.73
C VAL A 734 -8.72 -36.40 3.19
N PRO A 735 -8.15 -36.83 4.33
CA PRO A 735 -8.31 -38.21 4.81
C PRO A 735 -9.78 -38.57 5.05
N GLU A 736 -10.23 -39.77 4.68
CA GLU A 736 -11.62 -40.21 4.96
C GLU A 736 -11.92 -40.29 6.46
N THR A 737 -10.91 -40.56 7.28
CA THR A 737 -11.02 -40.67 8.74
C THR A 737 -10.14 -39.64 9.43
N HIS A 738 -10.78 -38.71 10.15
CA HIS A 738 -10.17 -37.67 10.96
C HIS A 738 -11.17 -37.17 12.02
N GLY A 739 -10.70 -36.38 12.99
CA GLY A 739 -11.59 -35.77 13.98
C GLY A 739 -12.53 -34.72 13.40
N ALA A 740 -13.70 -34.54 14.01
CA ALA A 740 -14.78 -33.68 13.48
C ALA A 740 -14.40 -32.19 13.37
N ASP A 741 -13.49 -31.72 14.21
CA ASP A 741 -13.06 -30.31 14.24
C ASP A 741 -11.75 -30.08 13.47
N MET A 742 -11.22 -31.14 12.83
CA MET A 742 -10.09 -30.99 11.93
C MET A 742 -10.50 -30.23 10.66
N ARG A 743 -9.65 -29.30 10.24
CA ARG A 743 -9.76 -28.57 8.98
C ARG A 743 -8.44 -28.69 8.22
N TYR A 744 -8.55 -28.78 6.90
CA TYR A 744 -7.44 -28.89 5.97
C TYR A 744 -7.55 -27.75 4.99
N ILE A 745 -6.51 -26.93 4.93
CA ILE A 745 -6.52 -25.67 4.19
C ILE A 745 -5.32 -25.67 3.27
N SER A 746 -5.52 -25.44 1.97
CA SER A 746 -4.40 -25.27 1.07
C SER A 746 -4.13 -23.80 0.76
N VAL A 747 -2.84 -23.47 0.64
CA VAL A 747 -2.35 -22.13 0.34
C VAL A 747 -1.41 -22.18 -0.86
N TYR A 748 -1.57 -21.23 -1.80
CA TYR A 748 -0.75 -21.07 -3.01
C TYR A 748 0.37 -20.06 -2.85
#